data_AF-A0A5A5T7L2-F1
#
_entry.id   AF-A0A5A5T7L2-F1
#
_cell.length_a   1.000
_cell.length_b   1.000
_cell.length_c   1.000
_cell.angle_alpha   90.00
_cell.angle_beta   90.00
_cell.angle_gamma   90.00
#
_symmetry.space_group_name_H-M   'P 1'
#
loop_
_entity.id
_entity.type
_entity.pdbx_description
1 polymer ?
#
loop_
_entity_poly.entity_id
_entity_poly.type
_entity_poly.pdbx_seq_one_letter_code
_entity_poly.pdbx_strand_id
1 'polypeptide(L)'
;MTRSSHTHYFPFSAEQQSKRFYHHYKSEHSLLLSQFHGATEGADYYAYTTLLLSRLIFLFFLQARGWLDNDKHYLSHHLQSMQQSLDPNCFYRECLLPLFCALYEGNKLIEDQSSPLGSLPMLALPLFQPVALELRHPQLVLSNTTFRHLFVLLDSQQWQLDTQTLPGQDTLQPSVLAYIFEHQSDQKQTGTYYTQEDIATYIANATILPRLFAMVAEELLDAPDMHASYWHLLSDNPDRYIHAALRQETYLPEETAREYTLRQRRYHTLLAQLQSGSVHCIADFITYNLDLQRFTLDILMTSQQLDFLLIFFKMLERITVLDPTCGSGAFLVAAMEILRSLYMLCIERIEIFLAEASLPAMTTMSEHEISSQQRQANHQQNVANETQLACQAMIARINRYVTRQYFILHTIITHNLYGVDLSAEAIIHCQLRLYMALLASVEYSKDILPFSHLHFNIYEGNALVRTAEQAQATSEEQALFQWQHTFTAVFQKGGFDVIIGNPPYLEYSKIKQIYLIQGYEEKSCGNIYAAIVERSLTLCQDNTGYLGLIVPISLCSSQRFEPLRQQLLNATSQLWLANFEIFPSRLFEGAFQRISIILAQHRAPNPQKQPSKHALYVTRTHRWYSAERIHLLPLLYYTQIQAVMHAPFVFPKVAAPCQETLLLKLVHNPEQTNIGNVIARQPTAHFIYYQEATNYWTKAICHVPFYKKNGVIMPPPHGRFLFLHDQQTAQTLMALLNSSLFYVWFTTYSDGFHLSHALVKNFPLPIDLLHSVELSQLAIQLESDMLRHARISTRNRKEKAQTGIEPGHQIEITEYHIHYSKAILDQIDEILARYYTFTQEELDFIIHYDSKHRIERQQRREQSCNK
;
A
#
# COMPACT_ATOMS: atom_id res chain seq x y z
N MET A 1 26.72 -8.50 -38.13
CA MET A 1 28.06 -8.46 -37.50
C MET A 1 28.20 -7.05 -36.96
N THR A 2 28.32 -6.72 -35.68
CA THR A 2 28.64 -7.43 -34.43
C THR A 2 27.66 -6.96 -33.34
N ARG A 3 27.10 -7.90 -32.58
CA ARG A 3 26.25 -7.65 -31.41
C ARG A 3 27.10 -7.03 -30.30
N SER A 4 26.78 -5.83 -29.81
CA SER A 4 27.05 -5.46 -28.42
C SER A 4 25.75 -5.62 -27.64
N SER A 5 25.67 -6.74 -26.91
CA SER A 5 24.64 -6.95 -25.90
C SER A 5 24.95 -6.09 -24.68
N HIS A 6 24.59 -4.81 -24.73
CA HIS A 6 24.38 -4.05 -23.51
C HIS A 6 23.01 -4.45 -22.95
N THR A 7 22.99 -5.53 -22.18
CA THR A 7 21.94 -5.72 -21.17
C THR A 7 22.03 -4.52 -20.23
N HIS A 8 21.15 -3.54 -20.42
CA HIS A 8 20.86 -2.53 -19.41
C HIS A 8 20.39 -3.27 -18.15
N TYR A 9 21.29 -3.45 -17.19
CA TYR A 9 20.92 -3.83 -15.84
C TYR A 9 20.16 -2.63 -15.26
N PHE A 10 18.85 -2.81 -15.06
CA PHE A 10 18.07 -1.87 -14.26
C PHE A 10 18.68 -1.80 -12.85
N PRO A 11 18.78 -0.61 -12.24
CA PRO A 11 19.23 -0.49 -10.86
C PRO A 11 18.30 -1.28 -9.93
N PHE A 12 18.87 -1.99 -8.96
CA PHE A 12 18.08 -2.77 -8.00
C PHE A 12 17.41 -1.83 -6.99
N SER A 13 16.16 -2.11 -6.62
CA SER A 13 15.54 -1.42 -5.47
C SER A 13 16.12 -1.94 -4.15
N ALA A 14 16.06 -1.13 -3.09
CA ALA A 14 16.45 -1.54 -1.73
C ALA A 14 15.73 -2.81 -1.27
N GLU A 15 14.47 -2.99 -1.67
CA GLU A 15 13.69 -4.20 -1.41
C GLU A 15 14.27 -5.44 -2.12
N GLN A 16 14.68 -5.32 -3.39
CA GLN A 16 15.28 -6.44 -4.13
C GLN A 16 16.59 -6.92 -3.49
N GLN A 17 17.38 -5.99 -2.96
CA GLN A 17 18.59 -6.31 -2.20
C GLN A 17 18.26 -6.99 -0.88
N SER A 18 17.31 -6.44 -0.12
CA SER A 18 16.83 -7.03 1.13
C SER A 18 16.33 -8.46 0.90
N LYS A 19 15.61 -8.71 -0.21
CA LYS A 19 15.16 -10.04 -0.62
C LYS A 19 16.31 -10.99 -0.95
N ARG A 20 17.32 -10.53 -1.69
CA ARG A 20 18.52 -11.32 -2.02
C ARG A 20 19.32 -11.66 -0.76
N PHE A 21 19.50 -10.71 0.15
CA PHE A 21 20.13 -10.93 1.45
C PHE A 21 19.32 -11.92 2.28
N TYR A 22 18.00 -11.77 2.33
CA TYR A 22 17.10 -12.63 3.10
C TYR A 22 17.17 -14.11 2.67
N HIS A 23 17.40 -14.39 1.39
CA HIS A 23 17.62 -15.76 0.91
C HIS A 23 18.87 -16.40 1.52
N HIS A 24 19.98 -15.67 1.63
CA HIS A 24 21.19 -16.17 2.30
C HIS A 24 21.00 -16.23 3.82
N TYR A 25 20.37 -15.21 4.40
CA TYR A 25 19.98 -15.16 5.81
C TYR A 25 19.22 -16.41 6.26
N LYS A 26 18.29 -16.95 5.46
CA LYS A 26 17.55 -18.17 5.81
C LYS A 26 18.43 -19.40 6.00
N SER A 27 19.47 -19.54 5.17
CA SER A 27 20.41 -20.65 5.26
C SER A 27 21.22 -20.55 6.54
N GLU A 28 21.69 -19.34 6.86
CA GLU A 28 22.43 -19.06 8.09
C GLU A 28 21.56 -19.20 9.35
N HIS A 29 20.30 -18.77 9.29
CA HIS A 29 19.31 -18.98 10.35
C HIS A 29 19.12 -20.48 10.63
N SER A 30 18.96 -21.28 9.58
CA SER A 30 18.81 -22.74 9.71
C SER A 30 20.06 -23.40 10.31
N LEU A 31 21.25 -22.93 9.93
CA LEU A 31 22.52 -23.41 10.47
C LEU A 31 22.66 -23.08 11.96
N LEU A 32 22.40 -21.83 12.35
CA LEU A 32 22.44 -21.40 13.75
C LEU A 32 21.40 -22.14 14.59
N LEU A 33 20.18 -22.29 14.08
CA LEU A 33 19.10 -23.04 14.74
C LEU A 33 19.51 -24.50 15.00
N SER A 34 20.26 -25.12 14.08
CA SER A 34 20.71 -26.50 14.23
C SER A 34 21.69 -26.71 15.40
N GLN A 35 22.31 -25.66 15.93
CA GLN A 35 23.24 -25.76 17.06
C GLN A 35 22.54 -25.96 18.40
N PHE A 36 21.25 -25.63 18.48
CA PHE A 36 20.44 -25.85 19.67
C PHE A 36 19.92 -27.30 19.67
N HIS A 37 20.76 -28.25 20.09
CA HIS A 37 20.38 -29.67 20.18
C HIS A 37 19.78 -30.04 21.55
N GLY A 38 18.63 -30.71 21.52
CA GLY A 38 18.03 -31.42 22.66
C GLY A 38 17.21 -30.55 23.61
N ALA A 39 15.95 -30.24 23.26
CA ALA A 39 14.92 -29.86 24.24
C ALA A 39 13.52 -29.79 23.60
N THR A 40 12.51 -29.91 24.47
CA THR A 40 11.06 -29.73 24.24
C THR A 40 10.63 -28.30 23.91
N GLU A 41 11.57 -27.40 23.60
CA GLU A 41 11.42 -25.93 23.50
C GLU A 41 11.73 -25.38 22.09
N GLY A 42 11.43 -26.14 21.03
CA GLY A 42 11.81 -25.76 19.66
C GLY A 42 11.35 -24.37 19.18
N ALA A 43 10.24 -23.85 19.72
CA ALA A 43 9.75 -22.50 19.41
C ALA A 43 10.61 -21.39 20.02
N ASP A 44 11.09 -21.57 21.25
CA ASP A 44 11.93 -20.60 21.97
C ASP A 44 13.28 -20.43 21.25
N TYR A 45 13.89 -21.53 20.79
CA TYR A 45 15.16 -21.48 20.04
C TYR A 45 15.02 -20.80 18.68
N TYR A 46 13.90 -21.00 17.99
CA TYR A 46 13.64 -20.33 16.72
C TYR A 46 13.54 -18.80 16.91
N ALA A 47 12.75 -18.36 17.89
CA ALA A 47 12.60 -16.95 18.22
C ALA A 47 13.94 -16.33 18.67
N TYR A 48 14.71 -17.06 19.49
CA TYR A 48 16.02 -16.60 19.92
C TYR A 48 17.04 -16.51 18.78
N THR A 49 17.06 -17.50 17.88
CA THR A 49 17.93 -17.49 16.69
C THR A 49 17.68 -16.24 15.84
N THR A 50 16.40 -15.90 15.64
CA THR A 50 15.99 -14.68 14.95
C THR A 50 16.52 -13.43 15.64
N LEU A 51 16.29 -13.30 16.95
CA LEU A 51 16.74 -12.16 17.74
C LEU A 51 18.26 -12.00 17.70
N LEU A 52 19.00 -13.10 17.87
CA LEU A 52 20.46 -13.10 17.82
C LEU A 52 20.98 -12.59 16.48
N LEU A 53 20.38 -13.02 15.37
CA LEU A 53 20.77 -12.53 14.05
C LEU A 53 20.43 -11.05 13.85
N SER A 54 19.27 -10.58 14.32
CA SER A 54 18.91 -9.16 14.28
C SER A 54 19.90 -8.30 15.09
N ARG A 55 20.32 -8.77 16.27
CA ARG A 55 21.38 -8.13 17.08
C ARG A 55 22.70 -8.07 16.33
N LEU A 56 23.13 -9.17 15.71
CA LEU A 56 24.36 -9.20 14.92
C LEU A 56 24.30 -8.24 13.75
N ILE A 57 23.21 -8.21 12.97
CA ILE A 57 23.04 -7.26 11.87
C ILE A 57 23.15 -5.80 12.38
N PHE A 58 22.54 -5.50 13.53
CA PHE A 58 22.65 -4.17 14.13
C PHE A 58 24.08 -3.85 14.60
N LEU A 59 24.80 -4.80 15.20
CA LEU A 59 26.22 -4.62 15.54
C LEU A 59 27.08 -4.40 14.30
N PHE A 60 26.80 -5.11 13.20
CA PHE A 60 27.48 -4.90 11.92
C PHE A 60 27.26 -3.49 11.36
N PHE A 61 26.06 -2.94 11.56
CA PHE A 61 25.80 -1.52 11.27
C PHE A 61 26.66 -0.59 12.14
N LEU A 62 26.76 -0.85 13.45
CA LEU A 62 27.56 -0.02 14.37
C LEU A 62 29.07 -0.09 14.06
N GLN A 63 29.65 -1.28 13.86
CA GLN A 63 31.07 -1.40 13.49
C GLN A 63 31.34 -0.75 12.13
N ALA A 64 30.43 -0.82 11.15
CA ALA A 64 30.65 -0.18 9.86
C ALA A 64 30.87 1.34 9.99
N ARG A 65 30.29 1.96 11.03
CA ARG A 65 30.53 3.38 11.40
C ARG A 65 31.76 3.60 12.29
N GLY A 66 32.46 2.54 12.68
CA GLY A 66 33.57 2.57 13.63
C GLY A 66 33.11 2.83 15.07
N TRP A 67 31.84 2.60 15.40
CA TRP A 67 31.32 2.92 16.74
C TRP A 67 31.60 1.84 17.78
N LEU A 68 32.15 0.70 17.37
CA LEU A 68 32.65 -0.34 18.26
C LEU A 68 34.18 -0.26 18.26
N ASP A 69 34.74 0.37 19.29
CA ASP A 69 36.17 0.58 19.53
C ASP A 69 36.98 1.18 18.36
N ASN A 70 36.35 2.05 17.55
CA ASN A 70 36.96 2.57 16.30
C ASN A 70 37.37 1.49 15.29
N ASP A 71 36.83 0.27 15.43
CA ASP A 71 37.15 -0.88 14.59
C ASP A 71 35.98 -1.22 13.66
N LYS A 72 36.24 -1.14 12.34
CA LYS A 72 35.25 -1.48 11.31
C LYS A 72 35.01 -2.98 11.15
N HIS A 73 35.89 -3.81 11.70
CA HIS A 73 35.82 -5.26 11.70
C HIS A 73 35.82 -5.82 13.13
N TYR A 74 35.34 -5.04 14.10
CA TYR A 74 35.33 -5.34 15.53
C TYR A 74 34.96 -6.80 15.85
N LEU A 75 33.79 -7.25 15.40
CA LEU A 75 33.33 -8.62 15.69
C LEU A 75 34.24 -9.70 15.10
N SER A 76 34.73 -9.49 13.87
CA SER A 76 35.62 -10.43 13.18
C SER A 76 37.01 -10.49 13.84
N HIS A 77 37.56 -9.36 14.27
CA HIS A 77 38.83 -9.32 15.01
C HIS A 77 38.73 -9.96 16.40
N HIS A 78 37.65 -9.69 17.15
CA HIS A 78 37.41 -10.34 18.44
C HIS A 78 37.19 -11.85 18.30
N LEU A 79 36.50 -12.30 17.25
CA LEU A 79 36.36 -13.73 16.98
C LEU A 79 37.71 -14.38 16.67
N GLN A 80 38.59 -13.71 15.91
CA GLN A 80 39.93 -14.20 15.58
C GLN A 80 40.85 -14.25 16.80
N SER A 81 40.83 -13.24 17.67
CA SER A 81 41.65 -13.23 18.89
C SER A 81 41.28 -14.38 19.83
N MET A 82 40.00 -14.73 19.89
CA MET A 82 39.48 -15.86 20.68
C MET A 82 39.73 -17.24 20.06
N GLN A 83 40.16 -17.34 18.79
CA GLN A 83 40.55 -18.63 18.19
C GLN A 83 41.83 -19.22 18.80
N GLN A 84 42.61 -18.40 19.51
CA GLN A 84 43.79 -18.85 20.25
C GLN A 84 43.44 -19.41 21.64
N SER A 85 42.16 -19.34 22.05
CA SER A 85 41.63 -19.94 23.28
C SER A 85 41.53 -21.47 23.17
N LEU A 86 41.62 -22.16 24.30
CA LEU A 86 41.42 -23.61 24.40
C LEU A 86 39.94 -24.02 24.21
N ASP A 87 38.98 -23.09 24.37
CA ASP A 87 37.54 -23.34 24.20
C ASP A 87 37.06 -22.87 22.81
N PRO A 88 36.70 -23.77 21.88
CA PRO A 88 36.26 -23.41 20.53
C PRO A 88 34.85 -22.79 20.47
N ASN A 89 34.19 -22.59 21.62
CA ASN A 89 32.82 -22.08 21.72
C ASN A 89 32.70 -20.88 22.67
N CYS A 90 33.79 -20.19 22.98
CA CYS A 90 33.81 -19.13 23.98
C CYS A 90 33.26 -17.78 23.49
N PHE A 91 33.27 -17.50 22.17
CA PHE A 91 33.02 -16.16 21.62
C PHE A 91 31.64 -15.59 22.02
N TYR A 92 30.60 -16.41 21.96
CA TYR A 92 29.26 -15.98 22.30
C TYR A 92 29.14 -15.55 23.77
N ARG A 93 29.70 -16.34 24.69
CA ARG A 93 29.63 -16.09 26.14
C ARG A 93 30.57 -14.97 26.59
N GLU A 94 31.78 -14.94 26.04
CA GLU A 94 32.86 -14.06 26.52
C GLU A 94 32.92 -12.72 25.77
N CYS A 95 32.32 -12.62 24.58
CA CYS A 95 32.26 -11.37 23.80
C CYS A 95 30.83 -10.86 23.62
N LEU A 96 29.94 -11.65 22.99
CA LEU A 96 28.63 -11.14 22.57
C LEU A 96 27.69 -10.83 23.73
N LEU A 97 27.55 -11.72 24.72
CA LEU A 97 26.67 -11.47 25.87
C LEU A 97 27.10 -10.22 26.68
N PRO A 98 28.38 -10.04 27.06
CA PRO A 98 28.86 -8.81 27.68
C PRO A 98 28.61 -7.55 26.83
N LEU A 99 28.83 -7.64 25.51
CA LEU A 99 28.58 -6.54 24.58
C LEU A 99 27.09 -6.15 24.52
N PHE A 100 26.19 -7.14 24.51
CA PHE A 100 24.75 -6.89 24.55
C PHE A 100 24.34 -6.16 25.84
N CYS A 101 24.81 -6.63 27.00
CA CYS A 101 24.54 -5.96 28.27
C CYS A 101 25.04 -4.50 28.26
N ALA A 102 26.26 -4.25 27.78
CA ALA A 102 26.82 -2.90 27.70
C ALA A 102 25.97 -1.95 26.82
N LEU A 103 25.55 -2.43 25.64
CA LEU A 103 24.73 -1.63 24.71
C LEU A 103 23.29 -1.43 25.19
N TYR A 104 22.75 -2.36 25.99
CA TYR A 104 21.42 -2.24 26.59
C TYR A 104 21.40 -1.25 27.75
N GLU A 105 22.33 -1.38 28.70
CA GLU A 105 22.36 -0.51 29.89
C GLU A 105 22.76 0.93 29.54
N GLY A 106 23.42 1.15 28.40
CA GLY A 106 23.97 2.46 28.03
C GLY A 106 24.98 3.00 29.05
N ASN A 107 25.54 2.11 29.87
CA ASN A 107 26.23 2.46 31.11
C ASN A 107 27.68 2.90 30.92
N LYS A 108 28.12 3.75 31.86
CA LYS A 108 29.41 4.46 32.02
C LYS A 108 30.66 3.58 32.22
N LEU A 109 30.60 2.29 31.94
CA LEU A 109 31.80 1.46 31.83
C LEU A 109 32.30 1.69 30.40
N ILE A 110 33.13 2.70 30.11
CA ILE A 110 34.59 2.57 30.12
C ILE A 110 35.21 3.99 30.02
N GLU A 111 35.46 4.63 31.17
CA GLU A 111 36.69 5.45 31.29
C GLU A 111 37.89 4.58 31.71
N ASP A 112 37.63 3.30 32.00
CA ASP A 112 38.65 2.31 32.34
C ASP A 112 39.23 1.71 31.05
N GLN A 113 40.37 2.23 30.58
CA GLN A 113 41.11 1.75 29.40
C GLN A 113 41.48 0.24 29.44
N SER A 114 41.12 -0.47 30.52
CA SER A 114 41.38 -1.89 30.74
C SER A 114 40.24 -2.85 30.35
N SER A 115 39.07 -2.37 29.91
CA SER A 115 37.98 -3.27 29.51
C SER A 115 38.32 -4.06 28.23
N PRO A 116 38.06 -5.37 28.20
CA PRO A 116 38.33 -6.20 27.03
C PRO A 116 37.41 -5.90 25.84
N LEU A 117 36.36 -5.07 26.00
CA LEU A 117 35.44 -4.68 24.91
C LEU A 117 35.79 -3.34 24.25
N GLY A 118 36.74 -2.57 24.78
CA GLY A 118 37.11 -1.27 24.22
C GLY A 118 36.02 -0.19 24.32
N SER A 119 36.13 0.87 23.54
CA SER A 119 35.21 2.02 23.58
C SER A 119 33.86 1.71 22.92
N LEU A 120 32.74 1.87 23.63
CA LEU A 120 31.39 1.55 23.14
C LEU A 120 30.46 2.79 23.12
N PRO A 121 29.42 2.81 22.26
CA PRO A 121 28.50 3.93 22.16
C PRO A 121 27.38 3.86 23.21
N MET A 122 27.01 5.00 23.78
CA MET A 122 25.96 5.09 24.82
C MET A 122 24.55 5.16 24.22
N LEU A 123 24.08 4.07 23.60
CA LEU A 123 22.81 4.07 22.87
C LEU A 123 21.60 3.56 23.69
N ALA A 124 21.82 2.76 24.74
CA ALA A 124 20.75 2.19 25.60
C ALA A 124 19.63 1.49 24.81
N LEU A 125 20.00 0.51 23.99
CA LEU A 125 19.11 -0.08 22.97
C LEU A 125 18.33 -1.29 23.50
N PRO A 126 16.98 -1.26 23.50
CA PRO A 126 16.15 -2.38 23.97
C PRO A 126 16.39 -3.69 23.21
N LEU A 127 16.85 -3.62 21.97
CA LEU A 127 17.20 -4.79 21.14
C LEU A 127 18.19 -5.74 21.85
N PHE A 128 19.08 -5.20 22.68
CA PHE A 128 20.12 -5.96 23.37
C PHE A 128 19.74 -6.38 24.79
N GLN A 129 18.48 -6.16 25.22
CA GLN A 129 18.01 -6.57 26.53
C GLN A 129 18.15 -8.09 26.74
N PRO A 130 18.76 -8.57 27.84
CA PRO A 130 18.82 -9.99 28.14
C PRO A 130 17.45 -10.65 28.15
N VAL A 131 17.29 -11.78 27.43
CA VAL A 131 16.01 -12.51 27.33
C VAL A 131 15.97 -13.73 28.24
N ALA A 132 14.76 -14.22 28.53
CA ALA A 132 14.54 -15.34 29.44
C ALA A 132 15.36 -16.60 29.07
N LEU A 133 15.56 -16.88 27.78
CA LEU A 133 16.39 -18.03 27.36
C LEU A 133 17.85 -17.88 27.78
N GLU A 134 18.45 -16.69 27.62
CA GLU A 134 19.83 -16.41 28.01
C GLU A 134 20.02 -16.51 29.52
N LEU A 135 19.02 -16.03 30.28
CA LEU A 135 19.03 -16.08 31.75
C LEU A 135 18.82 -17.51 32.29
N ARG A 136 17.97 -18.30 31.65
CA ARG A 136 17.72 -19.71 32.02
C ARG A 136 18.89 -20.62 31.64
N HIS A 137 19.59 -20.33 30.54
CA HIS A 137 20.69 -21.13 30.02
C HIS A 137 21.99 -20.33 29.93
N PRO A 138 22.60 -19.93 31.06
CA PRO A 138 23.87 -19.18 31.06
C PRO A 138 25.04 -19.99 30.49
N GLN A 139 24.88 -21.31 30.36
CA GLN A 139 25.85 -22.24 29.76
C GLN A 139 25.57 -22.54 28.28
N LEU A 140 24.74 -21.74 27.60
CA LEU A 140 24.41 -21.95 26.20
C LEU A 140 25.67 -21.88 25.33
N VAL A 141 25.97 -22.97 24.62
CA VAL A 141 27.19 -23.14 23.83
C VAL A 141 26.87 -22.94 22.34
N LEU A 142 27.47 -21.92 21.73
CA LEU A 142 27.41 -21.69 20.29
C LEU A 142 28.82 -21.69 19.72
N SER A 143 29.03 -22.40 18.62
CA SER A 143 30.38 -22.62 18.11
C SER A 143 30.96 -21.39 17.41
N ASN A 144 32.24 -21.11 17.61
CA ASN A 144 32.95 -20.03 16.92
C ASN A 144 32.91 -20.23 15.38
N THR A 145 32.80 -21.48 14.92
CA THR A 145 32.67 -21.83 13.49
C THR A 145 31.40 -21.26 12.87
N THR A 146 30.29 -21.25 13.61
CA THR A 146 29.01 -20.68 13.16
C THR A 146 29.11 -19.18 12.97
N PHE A 147 29.67 -18.46 13.96
CA PHE A 147 29.86 -17.02 13.84
C PHE A 147 30.81 -16.64 12.70
N ARG A 148 31.83 -17.45 12.44
CA ARG A 148 32.72 -17.24 11.28
C ARG A 148 31.96 -17.31 9.96
N HIS A 149 31.06 -18.29 9.79
CA HIS A 149 30.23 -18.40 8.58
C HIS A 149 29.30 -17.18 8.43
N LEU A 150 28.64 -16.79 9.52
CA LEU A 150 27.78 -15.61 9.58
C LEU A 150 28.55 -14.32 9.24
N PHE A 151 29.73 -14.14 9.80
CA PHE A 151 30.52 -12.92 9.60
C PHE A 151 31.07 -12.83 8.19
N VAL A 152 31.44 -13.96 7.55
CA VAL A 152 31.79 -13.96 6.11
C VAL A 152 30.63 -13.44 5.26
N LEU A 153 29.39 -13.83 5.56
CA LEU A 153 28.22 -13.28 4.87
C LEU A 153 28.07 -11.78 5.14
N LEU A 154 28.11 -11.34 6.40
CA LEU A 154 27.86 -9.95 6.76
C LEU A 154 28.98 -8.98 6.34
N ASP A 155 30.26 -9.38 6.44
CA ASP A 155 31.42 -8.63 5.96
C ASP A 155 31.45 -8.50 4.43
N SER A 156 30.79 -9.41 3.70
CA SER A 156 30.68 -9.32 2.24
C SER A 156 29.75 -8.18 1.77
N GLN A 157 28.96 -7.61 2.67
CA GLN A 157 27.97 -6.60 2.37
C GLN A 157 28.49 -5.20 2.71
N GLN A 158 28.25 -4.23 1.82
CA GLN A 158 28.59 -2.84 2.07
C GLN A 158 27.39 -2.09 2.67
N TRP A 159 27.54 -1.56 3.88
CA TRP A 159 26.47 -0.75 4.48
C TRP A 159 26.30 0.56 3.73
N GLN A 160 25.11 0.76 3.18
CA GLN A 160 24.72 2.00 2.55
C GLN A 160 23.76 2.75 3.47
N LEU A 161 24.24 3.90 3.92
CA LEU A 161 23.62 4.69 4.97
C LEU A 161 22.84 5.87 4.39
N ASP A 162 23.22 6.31 3.19
CA ASP A 162 22.50 7.31 2.43
C ASP A 162 21.41 6.64 1.58
N THR A 163 20.16 7.06 1.81
CA THR A 163 18.99 6.61 1.06
C THR A 163 18.78 7.38 -0.25
N GLN A 164 19.53 8.46 -0.49
CA GLN A 164 19.39 9.30 -1.69
C GLN A 164 20.13 8.75 -2.91
N THR A 165 21.11 7.86 -2.71
CA THR A 165 21.87 7.20 -3.77
C THR A 165 21.26 5.84 -4.12
N LEU A 166 21.17 5.55 -5.42
CA LEU A 166 20.71 4.23 -5.88
C LEU A 166 21.63 3.15 -5.33
N PRO A 167 21.08 2.05 -4.79
CA PRO A 167 21.91 1.15 -4.05
C PRO A 167 22.74 0.22 -4.95
N GLY A 168 24.00 -0.02 -4.55
CA GLY A 168 24.95 -0.87 -5.29
C GLY A 168 24.60 -2.36 -5.20
N GLN A 169 25.13 -3.21 -6.09
CA GLN A 169 24.73 -4.63 -6.16
C GLN A 169 24.87 -5.43 -4.86
N ASP A 170 25.83 -5.06 -4.00
CA ASP A 170 26.13 -5.75 -2.73
C ASP A 170 26.05 -4.76 -1.55
N THR A 171 25.04 -3.89 -1.54
CA THR A 171 24.77 -2.97 -0.41
C THR A 171 23.63 -3.44 0.50
N LEU A 172 23.74 -3.14 1.80
CA LEU A 172 22.69 -3.34 2.80
C LEU A 172 22.25 -2.00 3.37
N GLN A 173 20.94 -1.83 3.50
CA GLN A 173 20.33 -0.69 4.19
C GLN A 173 19.71 -1.14 5.53
N PRO A 174 19.56 -0.22 6.49
CA PRO A 174 18.85 -0.46 7.76
C PRO A 174 17.45 -1.10 7.62
N SER A 175 16.77 -0.87 6.49
CA SER A 175 15.45 -1.45 6.18
C SER A 175 15.45 -2.99 6.11
N VAL A 176 16.60 -3.65 5.94
CA VAL A 176 16.69 -5.11 5.87
C VAL A 176 16.20 -5.81 7.14
N LEU A 177 16.38 -5.18 8.31
CA LEU A 177 15.89 -5.73 9.58
C LEU A 177 14.36 -5.84 9.60
N ALA A 178 13.68 -4.85 9.02
CA ALA A 178 12.23 -4.89 8.87
C ALA A 178 11.81 -6.04 7.97
N TYR A 179 12.47 -6.16 6.81
CA TYR A 179 12.20 -7.21 5.83
C TYR A 179 12.34 -8.61 6.45
N ILE A 180 13.38 -8.84 7.27
CA ILE A 180 13.59 -10.11 7.98
C ILE A 180 12.43 -10.41 8.93
N PHE A 181 12.09 -9.46 9.79
CA PHE A 181 11.03 -9.62 10.79
C PHE A 181 9.66 -9.91 10.15
N GLU A 182 9.34 -9.19 9.08
CA GLU A 182 8.08 -9.31 8.36
C GLU A 182 7.89 -10.67 7.70
N HIS A 183 8.97 -11.30 7.26
CA HIS A 183 8.92 -12.63 6.65
C HIS A 183 8.97 -13.77 7.68
N GLN A 184 9.13 -13.45 8.97
CA GLN A 184 9.15 -14.42 10.08
C GLN A 184 7.84 -14.46 10.87
N SER A 185 7.08 -13.37 10.88
CA SER A 185 5.74 -13.34 11.47
C SER A 185 4.76 -14.22 10.68
N ASP A 186 3.91 -15.01 11.34
CA ASP A 186 2.92 -15.87 10.66
C ASP A 186 1.75 -15.03 10.14
N GLN A 187 1.99 -14.36 9.01
CA GLN A 187 1.10 -13.39 8.34
C GLN A 187 -0.33 -13.91 8.13
N LYS A 188 -0.53 -15.23 8.07
CA LYS A 188 -1.86 -15.84 7.89
C LYS A 188 -2.67 -15.92 9.18
N GLN A 189 -2.02 -16.05 10.33
CA GLN A 189 -2.68 -16.12 11.63
C GLN A 189 -2.99 -14.73 12.16
N THR A 190 -2.08 -13.78 11.95
CA THR A 190 -2.23 -12.38 12.37
C THR A 190 -3.02 -11.53 11.37
N GLY A 191 -3.12 -11.99 10.11
CA GLY A 191 -3.74 -11.23 9.02
C GLY A 191 -3.02 -9.92 8.71
N THR A 192 -1.81 -9.74 9.24
CA THR A 192 -0.93 -8.60 8.98
C THR A 192 0.01 -8.97 7.83
N TYR A 193 -0.03 -8.17 6.76
CA TYR A 193 0.82 -8.36 5.58
C TYR A 193 1.75 -7.18 5.44
N TYR A 194 3.01 -7.44 5.08
CA TYR A 194 3.95 -6.36 4.80
C TYR A 194 3.49 -5.51 3.62
N THR A 195 3.58 -4.20 3.79
CA THR A 195 3.29 -3.22 2.75
C THR A 195 4.58 -2.78 2.09
N GLN A 196 4.72 -3.03 0.80
CA GLN A 196 5.87 -2.59 0.02
C GLN A 196 6.00 -1.05 0.05
N GLU A 197 7.24 -0.58 -0.04
CA GLU A 197 7.61 0.84 0.10
C GLU A 197 6.85 1.74 -0.87
N ASP A 198 6.67 1.31 -2.11
CA ASP A 198 6.01 2.11 -3.15
C ASP A 198 4.50 2.28 -2.88
N ILE A 199 3.83 1.29 -2.29
CA ILE A 199 2.43 1.38 -1.85
C ILE A 199 2.32 2.36 -0.67
N ALA A 200 3.19 2.19 0.33
CA ALA A 200 3.23 3.06 1.50
C ALA A 200 3.49 4.52 1.09
N THR A 201 4.47 4.73 0.20
CA THR A 201 4.83 6.04 -0.35
C THR A 201 3.71 6.64 -1.18
N TYR A 202 3.05 5.85 -2.03
CA TYR A 202 1.90 6.31 -2.83
C TYR A 202 0.78 6.84 -1.94
N ILE A 203 0.39 6.06 -0.94
CA ILE A 203 -0.67 6.42 -0.01
C ILE A 203 -0.27 7.64 0.84
N ALA A 204 0.94 7.65 1.40
CA ALA A 204 1.42 8.75 2.22
C ALA A 204 1.53 10.07 1.41
N ASN A 205 2.01 10.03 0.17
CA ASN A 205 2.05 11.21 -0.70
C ASN A 205 0.65 11.75 -0.99
N ALA A 206 -0.31 10.86 -1.27
CA ALA A 206 -1.67 11.22 -1.62
C ALA A 206 -2.54 11.67 -0.42
N THR A 207 -2.02 11.64 0.81
CA THR A 207 -2.72 12.11 2.02
C THR A 207 -1.98 13.24 2.75
N ILE A 208 -0.65 13.15 2.89
CA ILE A 208 0.17 14.15 3.60
C ILE A 208 0.24 15.46 2.83
N LEU A 209 0.56 15.41 1.53
CA LEU A 209 0.74 16.62 0.74
C LEU A 209 -0.57 17.42 0.60
N PRO A 210 -1.73 16.81 0.28
CA PRO A 210 -3.00 17.52 0.27
C PRO A 210 -3.34 18.18 1.60
N ARG A 211 -3.11 17.48 2.72
CA ARG A 211 -3.35 18.04 4.05
C ARG A 211 -2.43 19.21 4.34
N LEU A 212 -1.14 19.13 4.01
CA LEU A 212 -0.20 20.24 4.18
C LEU A 212 -0.64 21.48 3.39
N PHE A 213 -1.06 21.31 2.13
CA PHE A 213 -1.60 22.43 1.34
C PHE A 213 -2.86 23.02 1.98
N ALA A 214 -3.76 22.19 2.52
CA ALA A 214 -4.93 22.68 3.25
C ALA A 214 -4.54 23.47 4.51
N MET A 215 -3.59 22.98 5.31
CA MET A 215 -3.08 23.68 6.50
C MET A 215 -2.47 25.04 6.16
N VAL A 216 -1.66 25.08 5.09
CA VAL A 216 -1.04 26.33 4.62
C VAL A 216 -2.12 27.30 4.13
N ALA A 217 -3.15 26.81 3.42
CA ALA A 217 -4.25 27.64 2.95
C ALA A 217 -5.12 28.20 4.09
N GLU A 218 -5.34 27.41 5.15
CA GLU A 218 -6.04 27.85 6.37
C GLU A 218 -5.31 29.02 7.06
N GLU A 219 -3.98 29.00 7.11
CA GLU A 219 -3.18 30.09 7.69
C GLU A 219 -3.04 31.30 6.75
N LEU A 220 -3.29 31.14 5.45
CA LEU A 220 -3.18 32.19 4.41
C LEU A 220 -4.53 32.85 4.05
N LEU A 221 -5.59 32.63 4.83
CA LEU A 221 -6.96 33.13 4.57
C LEU A 221 -7.05 34.65 4.29
N ASP A 222 -6.09 35.45 4.75
CA ASP A 222 -6.02 36.90 4.54
C ASP A 222 -5.16 37.33 3.32
N ALA A 223 -4.55 36.39 2.57
CA ALA A 223 -3.66 36.66 1.42
C ALA A 223 -3.87 35.66 0.24
N PRO A 224 -5.04 35.66 -0.42
CA PRO A 224 -5.41 34.66 -1.44
C PRO A 224 -4.54 34.69 -2.70
N ASP A 225 -3.88 35.80 -3.01
CA ASP A 225 -3.00 35.94 -4.18
C ASP A 225 -1.75 35.04 -4.11
N MET A 226 -1.38 34.55 -2.93
CA MET A 226 -0.23 33.63 -2.75
C MET A 226 -0.51 32.22 -3.31
N HIS A 227 -1.78 31.79 -3.40
CA HIS A 227 -2.17 30.48 -3.94
C HIS A 227 -2.31 30.44 -5.46
N ALA A 228 -2.68 31.56 -6.08
CA ALA A 228 -2.89 31.63 -7.53
C ALA A 228 -1.56 31.55 -8.30
N SER A 229 -0.44 31.93 -7.65
CA SER A 229 0.84 32.11 -8.33
C SER A 229 1.42 30.80 -8.84
N TYR A 230 1.41 29.68 -8.13
CA TYR A 230 2.20 28.49 -8.52
C TYR A 230 1.58 27.59 -9.60
N TRP A 231 0.31 27.77 -9.96
CA TRP A 231 -0.33 26.94 -10.99
C TRP A 231 0.28 27.10 -12.38
N HIS A 232 0.93 28.25 -12.67
CA HIS A 232 1.69 28.45 -13.91
C HIS A 232 2.79 27.41 -14.13
N LEU A 233 3.35 26.84 -13.06
CA LEU A 233 4.36 25.78 -13.17
C LEU A 233 3.85 24.60 -14.01
N LEU A 234 2.56 24.29 -13.90
CA LEU A 234 1.91 23.21 -14.66
C LEU A 234 1.82 23.52 -16.15
N SER A 235 1.53 24.76 -16.53
CA SER A 235 1.48 25.17 -17.93
C SER A 235 2.87 25.33 -18.55
N ASP A 236 3.84 25.78 -17.75
CA ASP A 236 5.20 26.09 -18.21
C ASP A 236 6.03 24.83 -18.47
N ASN A 237 5.88 23.80 -17.62
CA ASN A 237 6.59 22.53 -17.76
C ASN A 237 5.73 21.31 -17.36
N PRO A 238 4.67 21.02 -18.12
CA PRO A 238 3.68 20.00 -17.76
C PRO A 238 4.27 18.59 -17.60
N ASP A 239 5.22 18.21 -18.45
CA ASP A 239 5.85 16.88 -18.44
C ASP A 239 6.55 16.56 -17.12
N ARG A 240 6.99 17.59 -16.40
CA ARG A 240 7.66 17.43 -15.11
C ARG A 240 6.76 16.81 -14.04
N TYR A 241 5.44 16.99 -14.17
CA TYR A 241 4.45 16.51 -13.20
C TYR A 241 3.69 15.27 -13.69
N ILE A 242 4.00 14.80 -14.90
CA ILE A 242 3.48 13.54 -15.43
C ILE A 242 4.50 12.43 -15.17
N HIS A 243 4.07 11.33 -14.57
CA HIS A 243 4.95 10.20 -14.30
C HIS A 243 5.63 9.66 -15.57
N ALA A 244 6.92 9.30 -15.45
CA ALA A 244 7.73 8.86 -16.59
C ALA A 244 7.12 7.69 -17.37
N ALA A 245 6.47 6.74 -16.68
CA ALA A 245 5.79 5.61 -17.32
C ALA A 245 4.72 6.04 -18.33
N LEU A 246 4.02 7.15 -18.07
CA LEU A 246 2.99 7.65 -18.97
C LEU A 246 3.58 8.35 -20.20
N ARG A 247 4.69 9.09 -20.01
CA ARG A 247 5.38 9.86 -21.05
C ARG A 247 6.18 9.03 -22.04
N GLN A 248 6.50 7.79 -21.69
CA GLN A 248 7.40 6.95 -22.47
C GLN A 248 6.86 6.72 -23.90
N GLU A 249 7.62 7.12 -24.92
CA GLU A 249 7.20 7.00 -26.33
C GLU A 249 7.29 5.57 -26.88
N THR A 250 7.90 4.65 -26.13
CA THR A 250 8.03 3.24 -26.50
C THR A 250 7.09 2.36 -25.69
N TYR A 251 6.94 1.10 -26.12
CA TYR A 251 6.21 0.08 -25.39
C TYR A 251 6.81 -0.15 -23.99
N LEU A 252 5.95 -0.20 -22.99
CA LEU A 252 6.29 -0.71 -21.66
C LEU A 252 6.37 -2.25 -21.67
N PRO A 253 7.03 -2.87 -20.68
CA PRO A 253 7.05 -4.33 -20.56
C PRO A 253 5.65 -4.92 -20.57
N GLU A 254 5.45 -5.97 -21.38
CA GLU A 254 4.16 -6.66 -21.55
C GLU A 254 3.00 -5.80 -22.08
N GLU A 255 3.23 -4.55 -22.49
CA GLU A 255 2.19 -3.66 -23.00
C GLU A 255 1.69 -4.08 -24.39
N THR A 256 0.37 -4.10 -24.57
CA THR A 256 -0.26 -4.38 -25.87
C THR A 256 -0.34 -3.13 -26.75
N ALA A 257 -0.49 -3.28 -28.07
CA ALA A 257 -0.67 -2.14 -28.99
C ALA A 257 -1.86 -1.22 -28.64
N ARG A 258 -2.92 -1.81 -28.08
CA ARG A 258 -4.10 -1.07 -27.62
C ARG A 258 -3.82 -0.30 -26.33
N GLU A 259 -3.17 -0.94 -25.36
CA GLU A 259 -2.75 -0.28 -24.11
C GLU A 259 -1.78 0.88 -24.39
N TYR A 260 -0.80 0.67 -25.28
CA TYR A 260 0.11 1.71 -25.74
C TYR A 260 -0.64 2.91 -26.33
N THR A 261 -1.55 2.67 -27.28
CA THR A 261 -2.36 3.74 -27.89
C THR A 261 -3.19 4.50 -26.85
N LEU A 262 -3.82 3.79 -25.91
CA LEU A 262 -4.59 4.41 -24.83
C LEU A 262 -3.72 5.22 -23.87
N ARG A 263 -2.51 4.73 -23.57
CA ARG A 263 -1.53 5.45 -22.74
C ARG A 263 -1.06 6.73 -23.41
N GLN A 264 -0.70 6.69 -24.69
CA GLN A 264 -0.33 7.88 -25.46
C GLN A 264 -1.48 8.91 -25.53
N ARG A 265 -2.71 8.45 -25.79
CA ARG A 265 -3.90 9.32 -25.79
C ARG A 265 -4.12 9.99 -24.43
N ARG A 266 -3.96 9.23 -23.34
CA ARG A 266 -4.05 9.75 -21.97
C ARG A 266 -2.97 10.78 -21.70
N TYR A 267 -1.72 10.51 -22.07
CA TYR A 267 -0.60 11.44 -21.94
C TYR A 267 -0.91 12.78 -22.62
N HIS A 268 -1.29 12.77 -23.90
CA HIS A 268 -1.63 14.00 -24.62
C HIS A 268 -2.85 14.74 -24.05
N THR A 269 -3.82 14.00 -23.51
CA THR A 269 -4.99 14.60 -22.86
C THR A 269 -4.58 15.34 -21.58
N LEU A 270 -3.76 14.71 -20.73
CA LEU A 270 -3.24 15.35 -19.53
C LEU A 270 -2.35 16.55 -19.87
N LEU A 271 -1.50 16.42 -20.88
CA LEU A 271 -0.65 17.51 -21.37
C LEU A 271 -1.50 18.75 -21.73
N ALA A 272 -2.56 18.55 -22.52
CA ALA A 272 -3.47 19.63 -22.90
C ALA A 272 -4.20 20.24 -21.69
N GLN A 273 -4.64 19.41 -20.72
CA GLN A 273 -5.32 19.87 -19.51
C GLN A 273 -4.41 20.71 -18.58
N LEU A 274 -3.14 20.34 -18.48
CA LEU A 274 -2.14 21.11 -17.71
C LEU A 274 -1.86 22.45 -18.39
N GLN A 275 -1.70 22.45 -19.72
CA GLN A 275 -1.45 23.67 -20.51
C GLN A 275 -2.65 24.62 -20.53
N SER A 276 -3.88 24.12 -20.48
CA SER A 276 -5.09 24.94 -20.45
C SER A 276 -5.43 25.50 -19.08
N GLY A 277 -4.70 25.12 -18.02
CA GLY A 277 -5.01 25.51 -16.63
C GLY A 277 -6.27 24.82 -16.07
N SER A 278 -6.67 23.68 -16.64
CA SER A 278 -7.83 22.93 -16.16
C SER A 278 -7.56 22.23 -14.82
N VAL A 279 -6.30 21.92 -14.53
CA VAL A 279 -5.85 21.42 -13.21
C VAL A 279 -5.53 22.62 -12.33
N HIS A 280 -6.33 22.83 -11.29
CA HIS A 280 -6.26 24.05 -10.47
C HIS A 280 -6.57 23.83 -8.99
N CYS A 281 -6.71 22.57 -8.56
CA CYS A 281 -6.82 22.21 -7.14
C CYS A 281 -5.99 20.96 -6.82
N ILE A 282 -5.66 20.75 -5.55
CA ILE A 282 -4.82 19.61 -5.14
C ILE A 282 -5.53 18.26 -5.34
N ALA A 283 -6.85 18.23 -5.24
CA ALA A 283 -7.64 17.02 -5.51
C ALA A 283 -7.49 16.52 -6.97
N ASP A 284 -7.21 17.42 -7.91
CA ASP A 284 -6.96 17.06 -9.31
C ASP A 284 -5.69 16.22 -9.45
N PHE A 285 -4.65 16.45 -8.63
CA PHE A 285 -3.44 15.64 -8.67
C PHE A 285 -3.70 14.18 -8.32
N ILE A 286 -4.56 13.92 -7.32
CA ILE A 286 -4.96 12.55 -6.97
C ILE A 286 -5.80 11.95 -8.10
N THR A 287 -6.78 12.72 -8.59
CA THR A 287 -7.73 12.27 -9.61
C THR A 287 -7.03 11.92 -10.93
N TYR A 288 -6.11 12.75 -11.40
CA TYR A 288 -5.36 12.54 -12.63
C TYR A 288 -4.10 11.70 -12.45
N ASN A 289 -3.75 11.36 -11.21
CA ASN A 289 -2.54 10.63 -10.81
C ASN A 289 -1.27 11.33 -11.31
N LEU A 290 -1.12 12.60 -10.91
CA LEU A 290 0.02 13.46 -11.21
C LEU A 290 1.02 13.45 -10.05
N ASP A 291 2.27 13.83 -10.34
CA ASP A 291 3.36 13.86 -9.37
C ASP A 291 3.27 15.08 -8.43
N LEU A 292 2.42 14.95 -7.41
CA LEU A 292 2.19 15.99 -6.40
C LEU A 292 3.44 16.27 -5.55
N GLN A 293 4.28 15.26 -5.31
CA GLN A 293 5.51 15.44 -4.56
C GLN A 293 6.48 16.33 -5.34
N ARG A 294 6.68 16.04 -6.64
CA ARG A 294 7.50 16.89 -7.50
C ARG A 294 6.98 18.32 -7.57
N PHE A 295 5.67 18.49 -7.75
CA PHE A 295 5.04 19.80 -7.74
C PHE A 295 5.28 20.58 -6.43
N THR A 296 5.13 19.92 -5.29
CA THR A 296 5.37 20.54 -3.96
C THR A 296 6.83 20.96 -3.82
N LEU A 297 7.77 20.12 -4.22
CA LEU A 297 9.20 20.44 -4.17
C LEU A 297 9.54 21.63 -5.08
N ASP A 298 9.01 21.68 -6.30
CA ASP A 298 9.26 22.79 -7.20
C ASP A 298 8.66 24.11 -6.69
N ILE A 299 7.49 24.08 -6.05
CA ILE A 299 6.92 25.24 -5.36
C ILE A 299 7.86 25.76 -4.28
N LEU A 300 8.36 24.88 -3.41
CA LEU A 300 9.28 25.28 -2.35
C LEU A 300 10.59 25.82 -2.91
N MET A 301 11.16 25.16 -3.93
CA MET A 301 12.41 25.56 -4.55
C MET A 301 12.32 26.93 -5.25
N THR A 302 11.17 27.22 -5.89
CA THR A 302 11.00 28.45 -6.70
C THR A 302 10.36 29.59 -5.93
N SER A 303 9.78 29.34 -4.75
CA SER A 303 9.11 30.37 -3.96
C SER A 303 10.04 31.53 -3.63
N GLN A 304 9.56 32.74 -3.87
CA GLN A 304 10.22 34.01 -3.53
C GLN A 304 9.56 34.68 -2.32
N GLN A 305 8.61 34.00 -1.68
CA GLN A 305 7.80 34.54 -0.59
C GLN A 305 8.26 33.94 0.74
N LEU A 306 9.03 34.71 1.50
CA LEU A 306 9.57 34.25 2.79
C LEU A 306 8.45 33.91 3.80
N ASP A 307 7.35 34.66 3.80
CA ASP A 307 6.17 34.39 4.63
C ASP A 307 5.57 33.02 4.33
N PHE A 308 5.41 32.68 3.05
CA PHE A 308 4.91 31.38 2.61
C PHE A 308 5.84 30.25 3.10
N LEU A 309 7.16 30.40 2.92
CA LEU A 309 8.13 29.39 3.35
C LEU A 309 8.11 29.20 4.87
N LEU A 310 8.00 30.29 5.64
CA LEU A 310 7.90 30.24 7.09
C LEU A 310 6.60 29.57 7.55
N ILE A 311 5.46 29.89 6.92
CA ILE A 311 4.18 29.24 7.21
C ILE A 311 4.25 27.75 6.87
N PHE A 312 4.80 27.41 5.70
CA PHE A 312 4.97 26.02 5.28
C PHE A 312 5.83 25.24 6.28
N PHE A 313 6.96 25.80 6.71
CA PHE A 313 7.81 25.20 7.75
C PHE A 313 7.04 24.98 9.07
N LYS A 314 6.27 25.98 9.51
CA LYS A 314 5.42 25.86 10.72
C LYS A 314 4.37 24.74 10.56
N MET A 315 3.81 24.55 9.37
CA MET A 315 2.85 23.47 9.12
C MET A 315 3.53 22.10 9.11
N LEU A 316 4.75 22.00 8.56
CA LEU A 316 5.57 20.80 8.67
C LEU A 316 5.82 20.43 10.14
N GLU A 317 6.09 21.39 11.03
CA GLU A 317 6.27 21.12 12.48
C GLU A 317 4.99 20.69 13.21
N ARG A 318 3.82 20.92 12.61
CA ARG A 318 2.52 20.71 13.27
C ARG A 318 1.76 19.50 12.77
N ILE A 319 1.98 19.06 11.54
CA ILE A 319 1.18 17.98 10.92
C ILE A 319 1.33 16.68 11.71
N THR A 320 0.20 16.01 11.96
CA THR A 320 0.15 14.74 12.69
C THR A 320 -0.23 13.58 11.77
N VAL A 321 0.63 12.57 11.67
CA VAL A 321 0.46 11.40 10.80
C VAL A 321 0.36 10.14 11.66
N LEU A 322 -0.81 9.50 11.66
CA LEU A 322 -1.07 8.29 12.42
C LEU A 322 -1.09 7.05 11.52
N ASP A 323 -0.41 5.98 11.96
CA ASP A 323 -0.73 4.61 11.56
C ASP A 323 -1.32 3.83 12.75
N PRO A 324 -2.64 3.51 12.73
CA PRO A 324 -3.32 2.89 13.86
C PRO A 324 -3.04 1.39 13.99
N THR A 325 -2.35 0.78 13.02
CA THR A 325 -1.92 -0.62 13.04
C THR A 325 -0.53 -0.71 12.41
N CYS A 326 0.43 -0.04 13.03
CA CYS A 326 1.67 0.37 12.36
C CYS A 326 2.63 -0.78 12.04
N GLY A 327 2.48 -1.94 12.67
CA GLY A 327 3.38 -3.07 12.50
C GLY A 327 4.84 -2.65 12.66
N SER A 328 5.69 -3.07 11.72
CA SER A 328 7.10 -2.68 11.68
C SER A 328 7.33 -1.21 11.25
N GLY A 329 6.30 -0.43 10.94
CA GLY A 329 6.41 1.00 10.62
C GLY A 329 6.59 1.37 9.14
N ALA A 330 6.20 0.52 8.18
CA ALA A 330 6.39 0.81 6.75
C ALA A 330 5.80 2.15 6.30
N PHE A 331 4.57 2.46 6.73
CA PHE A 331 3.91 3.74 6.44
C PHE A 331 4.55 4.93 7.15
N LEU A 332 4.97 4.75 8.41
CA LEU A 332 5.63 5.82 9.17
C LEU A 332 7.00 6.18 8.59
N VAL A 333 7.75 5.18 8.09
CA VAL A 333 9.01 5.42 7.36
C VAL A 333 8.74 6.14 6.04
N ALA A 334 7.71 5.76 5.28
CA ALA A 334 7.33 6.47 4.06
C ALA A 334 6.94 7.93 4.34
N ALA A 335 6.15 8.17 5.39
CA ALA A 335 5.80 9.52 5.84
C ALA A 335 7.04 10.33 6.25
N MET A 336 7.99 9.70 6.96
CA MET A 336 9.24 10.32 7.37
C MET A 336 10.05 10.82 6.17
N GLU A 337 10.21 9.99 5.13
CA GLU A 337 10.99 10.35 3.93
C GLU A 337 10.36 11.50 3.13
N ILE A 338 9.02 11.51 3.02
CA ILE A 338 8.28 12.61 2.39
C ILE A 338 8.52 13.91 3.17
N LEU A 339 8.25 13.92 4.48
CA LEU A 339 8.41 15.11 5.32
C LEU A 339 9.85 15.60 5.35
N ARG A 340 10.82 14.70 5.46
CA ARG A 340 12.25 15.01 5.45
C ARG A 340 12.65 15.78 4.19
N SER A 341 12.20 15.33 3.03
CA SER A 341 12.49 15.97 1.75
C SER A 341 11.94 17.40 1.69
N LEU A 342 10.72 17.60 2.22
CA LEU A 342 10.10 18.92 2.28
C LEU A 342 10.81 19.86 3.27
N TYR A 343 11.16 19.37 4.45
CA TYR A 343 11.92 20.13 5.45
C TYR A 343 13.26 20.58 4.92
N MET A 344 14.03 19.66 4.33
CA MET A 344 15.36 19.95 3.78
C MET A 344 15.31 21.11 2.78
N LEU A 345 14.40 21.01 1.81
CA LEU A 345 14.27 22.01 0.76
C LEU A 345 13.71 23.34 1.27
N CYS A 346 12.75 23.30 2.21
CA CYS A 346 12.18 24.51 2.80
C CYS A 346 13.24 25.30 3.59
N ILE A 347 14.06 24.61 4.42
CA ILE A 347 15.16 25.23 5.17
C ILE A 347 16.21 25.81 4.23
N GLU A 348 16.65 25.03 3.24
CA GLU A 348 17.65 25.47 2.25
C GLU A 348 17.18 26.73 1.52
N ARG A 349 15.91 26.78 1.11
CA ARG A 349 15.35 27.95 0.43
C ARG A 349 15.31 29.18 1.34
N ILE A 350 14.93 29.02 2.60
CA ILE A 350 14.92 30.12 3.58
C ILE A 350 16.34 30.66 3.81
N GLU A 351 17.34 29.80 3.95
CA GLU A 351 18.74 30.23 4.12
C GLU A 351 19.26 31.03 2.92
N ILE A 352 18.97 30.59 1.69
CA ILE A 352 19.33 31.31 0.47
C ILE A 352 18.73 32.72 0.50
N PHE A 353 17.45 32.84 0.84
CA PHE A 353 16.77 34.13 0.91
C PHE A 353 17.40 35.07 1.97
N LEU A 354 17.72 34.53 3.15
CA LEU A 354 18.38 35.30 4.22
C LEU A 354 19.81 35.74 3.84
N ALA A 355 20.54 34.91 3.09
CA ALA A 355 21.87 35.24 2.60
C ALA A 355 21.84 36.35 1.54
N GLU A 356 20.89 36.29 0.60
CA GLU A 356 20.68 37.32 -0.43
C GLU A 356 20.30 38.68 0.20
N ALA A 357 19.45 38.68 1.22
CA ALA A 357 19.06 39.89 1.95
C ALA A 357 20.20 40.52 2.78
N SER A 358 21.27 39.78 3.05
CA SER A 358 22.43 40.25 3.83
C SER A 358 23.54 40.89 2.98
N LEU A 359 23.42 40.87 1.64
CA LEU A 359 24.37 41.51 0.73
C LEU A 359 24.14 43.04 0.69
N PRO A 360 25.19 43.88 0.78
CA PRO A 360 25.03 45.33 0.72
C PRO A 360 24.54 45.77 -0.66
N ALA A 361 23.39 46.46 -0.70
CA ALA A 361 22.86 47.03 -1.93
C ALA A 361 23.80 48.12 -2.49
N MET A 362 24.59 47.78 -3.50
CA MET A 362 25.26 48.80 -4.33
C MET A 362 24.25 49.39 -5.31
N THR A 363 23.48 50.41 -4.90
CA THR A 363 23.09 51.48 -5.82
C THR A 363 22.64 52.76 -5.11
N THR A 364 23.24 53.84 -5.56
CA THR A 364 22.84 55.24 -5.41
C THR A 364 21.40 55.46 -5.87
N MET A 365 20.53 56.02 -5.02
CA MET A 365 19.37 56.77 -5.49
C MET A 365 19.10 57.97 -4.58
N SER A 366 18.87 59.10 -5.25
CA SER A 366 18.62 60.42 -4.71
C SER A 366 17.24 60.55 -4.08
N GLU A 367 17.20 61.32 -2.99
CA GLU A 367 16.00 61.78 -2.31
C GLU A 367 15.19 62.70 -3.23
N HIS A 368 13.98 62.30 -3.61
CA HIS A 368 12.78 63.15 -3.61
C HIS A 368 11.58 62.38 -4.16
N GLU A 369 10.60 62.13 -3.29
CA GLU A 369 9.14 62.32 -3.47
C GLU A 369 8.37 61.37 -2.55
N ILE A 370 7.71 61.94 -1.52
CA ILE A 370 6.97 61.23 -0.48
C ILE A 370 5.61 61.89 -0.33
N SER A 371 4.53 61.20 -0.67
CA SER A 371 3.25 61.32 0.06
C SER A 371 2.32 60.12 -0.18
N SER A 372 1.56 59.74 0.85
CA SER A 372 0.52 58.70 0.90
C SER A 372 0.90 57.22 0.68
N GLN A 373 1.89 56.89 -0.15
CA GLN A 373 2.41 55.52 -0.31
C GLN A 373 3.32 55.06 0.85
N GLN A 374 3.89 55.99 1.63
CA GLN A 374 4.81 55.68 2.74
C GLN A 374 4.21 54.85 3.87
N ARG A 375 2.91 54.97 4.17
CA ARG A 375 2.30 54.30 5.35
C ARG A 375 2.01 52.82 5.10
N GLN A 376 1.60 52.45 3.89
CA GLN A 376 1.50 51.04 3.47
C GLN A 376 2.90 50.43 3.27
N ALA A 377 3.84 51.18 2.66
CA ALA A 377 5.23 50.74 2.52
C ALA A 377 5.92 50.50 3.88
N ASN A 378 5.73 51.38 4.88
CA ASN A 378 6.29 51.19 6.22
C ASN A 378 5.66 49.99 6.96
N HIS A 379 4.37 49.71 6.78
CA HIS A 379 3.74 48.54 7.39
C HIS A 379 4.22 47.23 6.73
N GLN A 380 4.29 47.18 5.40
CA GLN A 380 4.84 46.04 4.66
C GLN A 380 6.33 45.80 4.96
N GLN A 381 7.11 46.88 5.13
CA GLN A 381 8.52 46.79 5.49
C GLN A 381 8.73 46.34 6.95
N ASN A 382 7.83 46.71 7.88
CA ASN A 382 7.86 46.20 9.24
C ASN A 382 7.49 44.71 9.33
N VAL A 383 6.46 44.25 8.61
CA VAL A 383 6.08 42.83 8.57
C VAL A 383 7.19 41.98 7.92
N ALA A 384 7.78 42.44 6.82
CA ALA A 384 8.91 41.77 6.18
C ALA A 384 10.11 41.63 7.13
N ASN A 385 10.40 42.66 7.94
CA ASN A 385 11.45 42.61 8.95
C ASN A 385 11.13 41.61 10.09
N GLU A 386 9.87 41.50 10.51
CA GLU A 386 9.44 40.52 11.53
C GLU A 386 9.57 39.08 11.03
N THR A 387 9.12 38.79 9.81
CA THR A 387 9.27 37.47 9.19
C THR A 387 10.73 37.09 9.01
N GLN A 388 11.57 38.03 8.54
CA GLN A 388 13.00 37.80 8.42
C GLN A 388 13.63 37.46 9.78
N LEU A 389 13.27 38.18 10.85
CA LEU A 389 13.74 37.90 12.20
C LEU A 389 13.26 36.54 12.71
N ALA A 390 12.01 36.16 12.43
CA ALA A 390 11.47 34.84 12.78
C ALA A 390 12.22 33.70 12.06
N CYS A 391 12.51 33.87 10.77
CA CYS A 391 13.32 32.93 9.99
C CYS A 391 14.76 32.84 10.53
N GLN A 392 15.40 33.96 10.88
CA GLN A 392 16.73 33.95 11.50
C GLN A 392 16.74 33.22 12.85
N ALA A 393 15.73 33.45 13.70
CA ALA A 393 15.58 32.76 14.97
C ALA A 393 15.35 31.25 14.78
N MET A 394 14.56 30.87 13.77
CA MET A 394 14.34 29.48 13.37
C MET A 394 15.66 28.81 12.93
N ILE A 395 16.42 29.42 12.02
CA ILE A 395 17.72 28.89 11.57
C ILE A 395 18.71 28.81 12.74
N ALA A 396 18.75 29.82 13.61
CA ALA A 396 19.58 29.79 14.81
C ALA A 396 19.19 28.65 15.77
N ARG A 397 17.90 28.28 15.85
CA ARG A 397 17.43 27.11 16.62
C ARG A 397 17.89 25.81 15.97
N ILE A 398 17.82 25.70 14.64
CA ILE A 398 18.27 24.52 13.88
C ILE A 398 19.78 24.31 14.04
N ASN A 399 20.56 25.37 13.94
CA ASN A 399 22.03 25.33 14.07
C ASN A 399 22.54 24.98 15.48
N ARG A 400 21.65 24.85 16.48
CA ARG A 400 22.02 24.30 17.81
C ARG A 400 22.16 22.78 17.79
N TYR A 401 21.61 22.11 16.79
CA TYR A 401 21.75 20.68 16.59
C TYR A 401 23.02 20.36 15.82
N VAL A 402 23.53 19.13 15.98
CA VAL A 402 24.80 18.69 15.38
C VAL A 402 24.76 18.76 13.85
N THR A 403 23.66 18.29 13.25
CA THR A 403 23.43 18.39 11.81
C THR A 403 22.00 18.81 11.52
N ARG A 404 21.79 19.47 10.38
CA ARG A 404 20.45 19.80 9.86
C ARG A 404 19.60 18.53 9.72
N GLN A 405 20.17 17.48 9.16
CA GLN A 405 19.50 16.19 8.96
C GLN A 405 19.03 15.60 10.31
N TYR A 406 19.87 15.67 11.34
CA TYR A 406 19.49 15.22 12.68
C TYR A 406 18.32 16.03 13.24
N PHE A 407 18.35 17.37 13.15
CA PHE A 407 17.22 18.21 13.58
C PHE A 407 15.90 17.80 12.90
N ILE A 408 15.93 17.61 11.58
CA ILE A 408 14.75 17.27 10.79
C ILE A 408 14.20 15.91 11.20
N LEU A 409 15.04 14.86 11.20
CA LEU A 409 14.60 13.52 11.56
C LEU A 409 14.13 13.44 13.01
N HIS A 410 14.87 14.07 13.94
CA HIS A 410 14.46 14.16 15.34
C HIS A 410 13.09 14.80 15.47
N THR A 411 12.85 15.94 14.81
CA THR A 411 11.56 16.64 14.83
C THR A 411 10.44 15.76 14.28
N ILE A 412 10.65 15.12 13.12
CA ILE A 412 9.67 14.24 12.50
C ILE A 412 9.29 13.07 13.42
N ILE A 413 10.29 12.36 13.95
CA ILE A 413 10.08 11.19 14.82
C ILE A 413 9.34 11.56 16.10
N THR A 414 9.63 12.73 16.67
CA THR A 414 9.12 13.14 17.99
C THR A 414 7.81 13.95 17.94
N HIS A 415 7.48 14.58 16.81
CA HIS A 415 6.32 15.49 16.72
C HIS A 415 5.31 15.12 15.62
N ASN A 416 5.75 14.50 14.52
CA ASN A 416 4.89 14.26 13.35
C ASN A 416 4.35 12.83 13.27
N LEU A 417 5.13 11.83 13.67
CA LEU A 417 4.79 10.41 13.46
C LEU A 417 4.15 9.79 14.71
N TYR A 418 3.01 9.13 14.52
CA TYR A 418 2.24 8.47 15.57
C TYR A 418 1.90 7.05 15.14
N GLY A 419 2.05 6.08 16.05
CA GLY A 419 1.84 4.67 15.75
C GLY A 419 1.19 3.90 16.89
N VAL A 420 0.31 2.97 16.56
CA VAL A 420 -0.25 2.01 17.52
C VAL A 420 -0.23 0.63 16.90
N ASP A 421 0.18 -0.37 17.67
CA ASP A 421 0.10 -1.78 17.28
C ASP A 421 -0.13 -2.66 18.51
N LEU A 422 -0.77 -3.81 18.30
CA LEU A 422 -1.02 -4.77 19.39
C LEU A 422 0.25 -5.54 19.78
N SER A 423 1.25 -5.63 18.89
CA SER A 423 2.48 -6.38 19.12
C SER A 423 3.60 -5.48 19.65
N ALA A 424 4.00 -5.70 20.91
CA ALA A 424 5.18 -5.06 21.51
C ALA A 424 6.45 -5.19 20.65
N GLU A 425 6.64 -6.37 20.04
CA GLU A 425 7.78 -6.64 19.16
C GLU A 425 7.75 -5.75 17.90
N ALA A 426 6.57 -5.58 17.31
CA ALA A 426 6.39 -4.71 16.14
C ALA A 426 6.69 -3.24 16.49
N ILE A 427 6.25 -2.78 17.67
CA ILE A 427 6.54 -1.44 18.19
C ILE A 427 8.04 -1.21 18.34
N ILE A 428 8.76 -2.15 18.96
CA ILE A 428 10.21 -2.05 19.12
C ILE A 428 10.89 -1.98 17.74
N HIS A 429 10.50 -2.82 16.78
CA HIS A 429 11.06 -2.77 15.43
C HIS A 429 10.77 -1.45 14.71
N CYS A 430 9.56 -0.92 14.84
CA CYS A 430 9.20 0.37 14.28
C CYS A 430 10.07 1.50 14.87
N GLN A 431 10.21 1.56 16.19
CA GLN A 431 11.04 2.55 16.87
C GLN A 431 12.52 2.41 16.50
N LEU A 432 13.05 1.18 16.45
CA LEU A 432 14.44 0.92 16.06
C LEU A 432 14.71 1.35 14.61
N ARG A 433 13.79 1.13 13.66
CA ARG A 433 13.96 1.59 12.28
C ARG A 433 14.08 3.10 12.18
N LEU A 434 13.21 3.82 12.88
CA LEU A 434 13.24 5.28 12.94
C LEU A 434 14.51 5.77 13.63
N TYR A 435 14.93 5.10 14.72
CA TYR A 435 16.18 5.41 15.39
C TYR A 435 17.40 5.14 14.50
N MET A 436 17.40 4.08 13.70
CA MET A 436 18.48 3.81 12.74
C MET A 436 18.60 4.90 11.67
N ALA A 437 17.48 5.47 11.20
CA ALA A 437 17.52 6.63 10.32
C ALA A 437 18.19 7.84 11.00
N LEU A 438 17.92 8.04 12.30
CA LEU A 438 18.56 9.08 13.10
C LEU A 438 20.07 8.81 13.31
N LEU A 439 20.45 7.57 13.67
CA LEU A 439 21.85 7.13 13.76
C LEU A 439 22.59 7.34 12.44
N ALA A 440 21.91 7.11 11.32
CA ALA A 440 22.50 7.30 9.99
C ALA A 440 22.87 8.75 9.69
N SER A 441 22.19 9.72 10.33
CA SER A 441 22.35 11.16 10.12
C SER A 441 23.52 11.82 10.88
N VAL A 442 24.24 11.06 11.72
CA VAL A 442 25.37 11.55 12.52
C VAL A 442 26.66 10.78 12.21
N GLU A 443 27.79 11.42 12.44
CA GLU A 443 29.11 10.80 12.25
C GLU A 443 29.60 10.12 13.55
N TYR A 444 29.44 10.78 14.69
CA TYR A 444 29.93 10.30 15.99
C TYR A 444 28.78 9.90 16.91
N SER A 445 28.97 8.82 17.68
CA SER A 445 27.96 8.31 18.62
C SER A 445 27.62 9.26 19.77
N LYS A 446 28.50 10.20 20.13
CA LYS A 446 28.27 11.20 21.17
C LYS A 446 27.25 12.29 20.77
N ASP A 447 26.98 12.41 19.47
CA ASP A 447 26.15 13.47 18.90
C ASP A 447 24.65 13.10 18.85
N ILE A 448 24.31 11.88 19.28
CA ILE A 448 22.95 11.36 19.29
C ILE A 448 22.47 11.10 20.72
N LEU A 449 21.19 11.37 20.95
CA LEU A 449 20.55 11.01 22.20
C LEU A 449 20.46 9.48 22.34
N PRO A 450 20.69 8.93 23.55
CA PRO A 450 20.35 7.54 23.85
C PRO A 450 18.90 7.24 23.49
N PHE A 451 18.62 6.02 23.04
CA PHE A 451 17.28 5.59 22.63
C PHE A 451 16.24 5.83 23.73
N SER A 452 16.59 5.55 24.99
CA SER A 452 15.74 5.76 26.16
C SER A 452 15.36 7.23 26.42
N HIS A 453 16.11 8.18 25.87
CA HIS A 453 15.84 9.62 25.99
C HIS A 453 15.08 10.18 24.78
N LEU A 454 14.88 9.39 23.72
CA LEU A 454 14.12 9.80 22.56
C LEU A 454 12.63 9.50 22.78
N HIS A 455 11.80 10.53 22.69
CA HIS A 455 10.36 10.37 22.89
C HIS A 455 9.65 9.98 21.59
N PHE A 456 9.28 8.70 21.47
CA PHE A 456 8.46 8.21 20.37
C PHE A 456 6.98 8.34 20.69
N ASN A 457 6.16 8.71 19.70
CA ASN A 457 4.69 8.62 19.80
C ASN A 457 4.15 7.30 19.25
N ILE A 458 4.86 6.20 19.55
CA ILE A 458 4.60 4.86 19.00
C ILE A 458 4.41 3.90 20.17
N TYR A 459 3.18 3.40 20.34
CA TYR A 459 2.75 2.71 21.55
C TYR A 459 2.16 1.34 21.27
N GLU A 460 2.45 0.39 22.16
CA GLU A 460 1.69 -0.85 22.22
C GLU A 460 0.27 -0.54 22.68
N GLY A 461 -0.73 -1.01 21.93
CA GLY A 461 -2.11 -0.72 22.24
C GLY A 461 -3.10 -1.35 21.28
N ASN A 462 -4.32 -1.51 21.76
CA ASN A 462 -5.43 -1.95 20.94
C ASN A 462 -6.08 -0.75 20.23
N ALA A 463 -5.92 -0.67 18.92
CA ALA A 463 -6.44 0.41 18.09
C ALA A 463 -7.97 0.60 18.21
N LEU A 464 -8.73 -0.47 18.47
CA LEU A 464 -10.19 -0.47 18.54
C LEU A 464 -10.75 -0.06 19.92
N VAL A 465 -9.93 0.36 20.87
CA VAL A 465 -10.44 0.88 22.17
C VAL A 465 -11.13 2.24 21.94
N ARG A 466 -12.40 2.39 22.38
CA ARG A 466 -13.14 3.67 22.33
C ARG A 466 -13.22 4.38 23.68
N THR A 467 -13.37 3.65 24.79
CA THR A 467 -13.57 4.21 26.14
C THR A 467 -12.65 3.59 27.20
N ALA A 468 -12.45 4.31 28.31
CA ALA A 468 -11.67 3.84 29.46
C ALA A 468 -12.24 2.55 30.09
N GLU A 469 -13.57 2.40 30.08
CA GLU A 469 -14.27 1.21 30.59
C GLU A 469 -13.98 -0.04 29.73
N GLN A 470 -13.76 0.12 28.42
CA GLN A 470 -13.37 -0.97 27.52
C GLN A 470 -11.89 -1.36 27.67
N ALA A 471 -11.02 -0.41 28.00
CA ALA A 471 -9.61 -0.68 28.28
C ALA A 471 -9.42 -1.54 29.53
N GLN A 472 -10.31 -1.42 30.53
CA GLN A 472 -10.26 -2.19 31.78
C GLN A 472 -10.72 -3.65 31.64
N ALA A 473 -11.37 -4.03 30.53
CA ALA A 473 -11.93 -5.36 30.31
C ALA A 473 -10.97 -6.35 29.62
N THR A 474 -9.82 -5.88 29.13
CA THR A 474 -8.71 -6.70 28.62
C THR A 474 -7.75 -7.05 29.76
N SER A 475 -7.00 -8.17 29.65
CA SER A 475 -6.04 -8.63 30.67
C SER A 475 -5.18 -7.48 31.24
N GLU A 476 -4.82 -7.54 32.53
CA GLU A 476 -4.20 -6.44 33.30
C GLU A 476 -3.01 -5.73 32.61
N GLU A 477 -2.29 -6.38 31.68
CA GLU A 477 -1.19 -5.78 30.89
C GLU A 477 -1.65 -4.98 29.65
N GLN A 478 -2.78 -5.31 29.02
CA GLN A 478 -3.33 -4.60 27.84
C GLN A 478 -4.16 -3.36 28.21
N ALA A 479 -4.40 -3.14 29.50
CA ALA A 479 -5.33 -2.15 30.04
C ALA A 479 -4.82 -0.69 30.07
N LEU A 480 -3.64 -0.39 29.54
CA LEU A 480 -2.97 0.91 29.73
C LEU A 480 -3.15 1.91 28.58
N PHE A 481 -3.38 1.48 27.34
CA PHE A 481 -3.48 2.39 26.20
C PHE A 481 -4.87 3.01 26.05
N GLN A 482 -4.95 4.34 26.01
CA GLN A 482 -6.18 5.10 25.79
C GLN A 482 -5.91 6.30 24.88
N TRP A 483 -6.53 6.33 23.70
CA TRP A 483 -6.29 7.34 22.66
C TRP A 483 -6.24 8.79 23.16
N GLN A 484 -7.28 9.24 23.87
CA GLN A 484 -7.39 10.63 24.32
C GLN A 484 -6.38 10.98 25.42
N HIS A 485 -5.97 10.02 26.23
CA HIS A 485 -4.95 10.23 27.27
C HIS A 485 -3.54 10.19 26.67
N THR A 486 -3.25 9.19 25.84
CA THR A 486 -1.93 9.01 25.22
C THR A 486 -1.60 10.14 24.24
N PHE A 487 -2.59 10.62 23.49
CA PHE A 487 -2.41 11.68 22.48
C PHE A 487 -3.22 12.94 22.78
N THR A 488 -3.22 13.38 24.04
CA THR A 488 -4.03 14.52 24.50
C THR A 488 -3.88 15.77 23.63
N ALA A 489 -2.64 16.13 23.25
CA ALA A 489 -2.38 17.32 22.43
C ALA A 489 -3.01 17.24 21.02
N VAL A 490 -3.14 16.04 20.45
CA VAL A 490 -3.77 15.81 19.14
C VAL A 490 -5.28 15.93 19.26
N PHE A 491 -5.88 15.28 20.26
CA PHE A 491 -7.34 15.34 20.47
C PHE A 491 -7.84 16.72 20.91
N GLN A 492 -7.01 17.52 21.59
CA GLN A 492 -7.32 18.94 21.85
C GLN A 492 -7.47 19.76 20.56
N LYS A 493 -6.86 19.31 19.44
CA LYS A 493 -6.98 19.93 18.12
C LYS A 493 -8.05 19.27 17.23
N GLY A 494 -8.80 18.30 17.76
CA GLY A 494 -9.90 17.64 17.06
C GLY A 494 -9.54 16.33 16.36
N GLY A 495 -8.33 15.81 16.50
CA GLY A 495 -7.91 14.53 15.90
C GLY A 495 -6.64 14.65 15.06
N PHE A 496 -6.29 13.56 14.38
CA PHE A 496 -5.11 13.48 13.52
C PHE A 496 -5.36 14.11 12.16
N ASP A 497 -4.36 14.84 11.65
CA ASP A 497 -4.40 15.47 10.33
C ASP A 497 -4.43 14.44 9.19
N VAL A 498 -3.67 13.35 9.37
CA VAL A 498 -3.52 12.28 8.38
C VAL A 498 -3.56 10.93 9.07
N ILE A 499 -4.32 9.99 8.50
CA ILE A 499 -4.29 8.58 8.88
C ILE A 499 -3.88 7.74 7.69
N ILE A 500 -2.86 6.91 7.85
CA ILE A 500 -2.36 5.97 6.85
C ILE A 500 -2.23 4.57 7.45
N GLY A 501 -2.21 3.51 6.65
CA GLY A 501 -1.94 2.16 7.20
C GLY A 501 -2.46 0.98 6.41
N ASN A 502 -2.11 -0.22 6.89
CA ASN A 502 -2.61 -1.51 6.41
C ASN A 502 -3.29 -2.29 7.56
N PRO A 503 -4.62 -2.14 7.74
CA PRO A 503 -5.34 -2.83 8.80
C PRO A 503 -5.30 -4.37 8.64
N PRO A 504 -5.46 -5.16 9.72
CA PRO A 504 -5.41 -6.62 9.66
C PRO A 504 -6.61 -7.26 8.94
N TYR A 505 -6.34 -8.23 8.07
CA TYR A 505 -7.33 -8.92 7.23
C TYR A 505 -7.82 -10.22 7.89
N LEU A 506 -8.52 -10.10 9.01
CA LEU A 506 -8.95 -11.22 9.84
C LEU A 506 -10.47 -11.33 9.97
N GLU A 507 -11.02 -12.52 9.74
CA GLU A 507 -12.43 -12.79 10.03
C GLU A 507 -12.67 -12.80 11.54
N TYR A 508 -13.59 -11.96 12.01
CA TYR A 508 -13.90 -11.79 13.43
C TYR A 508 -14.35 -13.10 14.09
N SER A 509 -15.02 -13.98 13.33
CA SER A 509 -15.47 -15.29 13.81
C SER A 509 -14.33 -16.19 14.32
N LYS A 510 -13.10 -15.99 13.85
CA LYS A 510 -11.91 -16.76 14.27
C LYS A 510 -11.30 -16.28 15.57
N ILE A 511 -11.52 -15.02 15.94
CA ILE A 511 -10.88 -14.38 17.10
C ILE A 511 -11.86 -13.94 18.18
N LYS A 512 -13.17 -13.96 17.93
CA LYS A 512 -14.21 -13.49 18.87
C LYS A 512 -14.18 -14.12 20.28
N GLN A 513 -13.55 -15.29 20.42
CA GLN A 513 -13.40 -15.97 21.70
C GLN A 513 -12.23 -15.41 22.53
N ILE A 514 -11.27 -14.79 21.87
CA ILE A 514 -10.02 -14.29 22.45
C ILE A 514 -10.02 -12.75 22.47
N TYR A 515 -10.79 -12.12 21.58
CA TYR A 515 -10.82 -10.69 21.39
C TYR A 515 -12.23 -10.21 21.02
N LEU A 516 -12.82 -9.38 21.88
CA LEU A 516 -14.18 -8.86 21.71
C LEU A 516 -14.16 -7.44 21.17
N ILE A 517 -14.82 -7.22 20.03
CA ILE A 517 -15.05 -5.88 19.49
C ILE A 517 -16.34 -5.34 20.13
N GLN A 518 -16.29 -4.17 20.78
CA GLN A 518 -17.45 -3.54 21.40
C GLN A 518 -17.64 -2.11 20.91
N GLY A 519 -18.90 -1.73 20.65
CA GLY A 519 -19.25 -0.37 20.25
C GLY A 519 -19.03 -0.03 18.78
N TYR A 520 -18.82 -1.00 17.88
CA TYR A 520 -18.71 -0.81 16.43
C TYR A 520 -19.97 -1.33 15.75
N GLU A 521 -20.57 -0.57 14.82
CA GLU A 521 -21.78 -0.99 14.08
C GLU A 521 -21.43 -2.11 13.06
N GLU A 522 -20.17 -2.16 12.64
CA GLU A 522 -19.59 -2.99 11.59
C GLU A 522 -19.32 -4.44 12.03
N LYS A 523 -19.78 -4.86 13.20
CA LYS A 523 -19.80 -6.29 13.59
C LYS A 523 -20.46 -7.18 12.52
N SER A 524 -21.38 -6.59 11.75
CA SER A 524 -22.08 -7.21 10.62
C SER A 524 -21.17 -7.51 9.41
N CYS A 525 -20.06 -6.78 9.23
CA CYS A 525 -19.13 -6.98 8.12
C CYS A 525 -18.32 -8.29 8.28
N GLY A 526 -18.08 -8.71 9.52
CA GLY A 526 -17.41 -9.97 9.85
C GLY A 526 -15.89 -9.96 9.72
N ASN A 527 -15.26 -8.83 9.37
CA ASN A 527 -13.81 -8.70 9.22
C ASN A 527 -13.27 -7.49 10.00
N ILE A 528 -12.12 -7.63 10.67
CA ILE A 528 -11.56 -6.62 11.59
C ILE A 528 -11.22 -5.31 10.89
N TYR A 529 -10.71 -5.36 9.65
CA TYR A 529 -10.33 -4.13 8.95
C TYR A 529 -11.51 -3.14 8.85
N ALA A 530 -12.76 -3.63 8.82
CA ALA A 530 -13.94 -2.78 8.80
C ALA A 530 -14.03 -1.88 10.04
N ALA A 531 -13.80 -2.45 11.22
CA ALA A 531 -13.80 -1.73 12.49
C ALA A 531 -12.62 -0.75 12.57
N ILE A 532 -11.46 -1.09 12.00
CA ILE A 532 -10.32 -0.18 11.93
C ILE A 532 -10.63 1.00 10.99
N VAL A 533 -11.28 0.77 9.84
CA VAL A 533 -11.73 1.87 8.95
C VAL A 533 -12.72 2.79 9.67
N GLU A 534 -13.73 2.23 10.35
CA GLU A 534 -14.66 3.01 11.20
C GLU A 534 -13.89 3.82 12.24
N ARG A 535 -12.94 3.19 12.94
CA ARG A 535 -12.14 3.85 13.97
C ARG A 535 -11.30 4.97 13.39
N SER A 536 -10.62 4.75 12.28
CA SER A 536 -9.81 5.75 11.60
C SER A 536 -10.64 6.98 11.25
N LEU A 537 -11.86 6.83 10.74
CA LEU A 537 -12.74 7.97 10.50
C LEU A 537 -12.97 8.80 11.78
N THR A 538 -13.13 8.17 12.95
CA THR A 538 -13.31 8.90 14.23
C THR A 538 -12.03 9.46 14.84
N LEU A 539 -10.86 8.99 14.42
CA LEU A 539 -9.57 9.48 14.89
C LEU A 539 -9.07 10.65 14.04
N CYS A 540 -9.60 10.79 12.82
CA CYS A 540 -9.21 11.80 11.86
C CYS A 540 -9.88 13.14 12.19
N GLN A 541 -9.20 14.24 11.89
CA GLN A 541 -9.72 15.57 12.13
C GLN A 541 -10.92 15.89 11.22
N ASP A 542 -11.99 16.37 11.83
CA ASP A 542 -13.25 16.71 11.14
C ASP A 542 -13.07 17.75 10.02
N ASN A 543 -13.55 17.44 8.82
CA ASN A 543 -13.61 18.31 7.62
C ASN A 543 -12.27 18.71 6.97
N THR A 544 -11.14 18.44 7.61
CA THR A 544 -9.81 18.82 7.11
C THR A 544 -8.87 17.63 6.95
N GLY A 545 -9.12 16.53 7.67
CA GLY A 545 -8.23 15.38 7.71
C GLY A 545 -8.25 14.54 6.44
N TYR A 546 -7.18 13.77 6.23
CA TYR A 546 -7.05 12.83 5.11
C TYR A 546 -6.84 11.40 5.61
N LEU A 547 -7.42 10.44 4.89
CA LEU A 547 -7.35 9.01 5.19
C LEU A 547 -6.79 8.25 3.99
N GLY A 548 -5.86 7.33 4.24
CA GLY A 548 -5.21 6.49 3.23
C GLY A 548 -5.00 5.07 3.72
N LEU A 549 -5.85 4.11 3.34
CA LEU A 549 -5.77 2.73 3.84
C LEU A 549 -5.72 1.72 2.71
N ILE A 550 -5.02 0.61 2.91
CA ILE A 550 -5.07 -0.54 2.00
C ILE A 550 -5.85 -1.71 2.64
N VAL A 551 -6.93 -2.12 2.00
CA VAL A 551 -7.90 -3.08 2.57
C VAL A 551 -8.32 -4.15 1.55
N PRO A 552 -8.98 -5.24 1.97
CA PRO A 552 -9.56 -6.22 1.05
C PRO A 552 -10.64 -5.62 0.11
N ILE A 553 -10.68 -6.10 -1.14
CA ILE A 553 -11.66 -5.67 -2.16
C ILE A 553 -13.12 -5.99 -1.78
N SER A 554 -13.34 -6.82 -0.75
CA SER A 554 -14.68 -7.08 -0.20
C SER A 554 -15.38 -5.79 0.21
N LEU A 555 -14.63 -4.74 0.58
CA LEU A 555 -15.19 -3.41 0.79
C LEU A 555 -15.98 -2.92 -0.43
N CYS A 556 -15.46 -3.13 -1.63
CA CYS A 556 -16.05 -2.63 -2.85
C CYS A 556 -17.24 -3.45 -3.33
N SER A 557 -17.30 -4.76 -3.05
CA SER A 557 -18.23 -5.65 -3.77
C SER A 557 -19.07 -6.61 -2.91
N SER A 558 -18.75 -6.79 -1.62
CA SER A 558 -19.52 -7.69 -0.75
C SER A 558 -20.74 -6.97 -0.15
N GLN A 559 -21.91 -7.62 -0.16
CA GLN A 559 -23.13 -7.12 0.49
C GLN A 559 -22.95 -6.88 2.00
N ARG A 560 -22.13 -7.69 2.69
CA ARG A 560 -21.82 -7.52 4.12
C ARG A 560 -21.24 -6.13 4.47
N PHE A 561 -20.64 -5.46 3.49
CA PHE A 561 -19.94 -4.18 3.68
C PHE A 561 -20.76 -2.96 3.25
N GLU A 562 -22.04 -3.14 2.93
CA GLU A 562 -22.94 -2.03 2.60
C GLU A 562 -23.00 -0.93 3.67
N PRO A 563 -23.12 -1.26 4.98
CA PRO A 563 -23.09 -0.24 6.04
C PRO A 563 -21.80 0.59 6.03
N LEU A 564 -20.64 -0.07 5.97
CA LEU A 564 -19.35 0.62 5.94
C LEU A 564 -19.18 1.51 4.69
N ARG A 565 -19.68 1.07 3.52
CA ARG A 565 -19.67 1.89 2.31
C ARG A 565 -20.52 3.15 2.46
N GLN A 566 -21.70 3.03 3.07
CA GLN A 566 -22.57 4.19 3.35
C GLN A 566 -21.90 5.15 4.34
N GLN A 567 -21.29 4.62 5.40
CA GLN A 567 -20.53 5.43 6.33
C GLN A 567 -19.36 6.15 5.66
N LEU A 568 -18.58 5.46 4.81
CA LEU A 568 -17.49 6.08 4.06
C LEU A 568 -17.96 7.22 3.18
N LEU A 569 -19.06 7.05 2.43
CA LEU A 569 -19.61 8.17 1.66
C LEU A 569 -20.05 9.31 2.58
N ASN A 570 -20.79 9.02 3.66
CA ASN A 570 -21.30 10.05 4.56
C ASN A 570 -20.19 10.83 5.31
N ALA A 571 -19.07 10.18 5.57
CA ALA A 571 -17.93 10.73 6.32
C ALA A 571 -16.81 11.28 5.42
N THR A 572 -17.02 11.40 4.10
CA THR A 572 -15.99 11.88 3.18
C THR A 572 -16.56 12.87 2.15
N SER A 573 -15.78 13.90 1.80
CA SER A 573 -16.12 14.80 0.69
C SER A 573 -15.71 14.21 -0.66
N GLN A 574 -14.54 13.57 -0.69
CA GLN A 574 -13.95 12.94 -1.85
C GLN A 574 -13.39 11.57 -1.45
N LEU A 575 -13.62 10.57 -2.29
CA LEU A 575 -13.23 9.17 -2.06
C LEU A 575 -12.66 8.58 -3.34
N TRP A 576 -11.41 8.11 -3.29
CA TRP A 576 -10.74 7.41 -4.40
C TRP A 576 -10.48 5.95 -4.02
N LEU A 577 -10.77 5.03 -4.96
CA LEU A 577 -10.58 3.59 -4.78
C LEU A 577 -9.76 2.99 -5.92
N ALA A 578 -8.55 2.51 -5.61
CA ALA A 578 -7.69 1.79 -6.55
C ALA A 578 -7.76 0.27 -6.29
N ASN A 579 -8.19 -0.54 -7.27
CA ASN A 579 -8.56 -1.95 -7.06
C ASN A 579 -7.57 -2.90 -7.75
N PHE A 580 -7.12 -3.94 -7.06
CA PHE A 580 -6.06 -4.82 -7.53
C PHE A 580 -6.40 -6.30 -7.42
N GLU A 581 -6.14 -7.03 -8.50
CA GLU A 581 -6.36 -8.47 -8.61
C GLU A 581 -5.18 -9.30 -8.05
N ILE A 582 -5.40 -10.60 -7.83
CA ILE A 582 -4.34 -11.54 -7.40
C ILE A 582 -3.73 -12.36 -8.55
N PHE A 583 -4.27 -12.21 -9.75
CA PHE A 583 -3.82 -12.89 -10.96
C PHE A 583 -3.82 -11.91 -12.15
N PRO A 584 -2.76 -11.89 -12.98
CA PRO A 584 -1.59 -12.79 -13.01
C PRO A 584 -0.61 -12.66 -11.84
N SER A 585 -0.46 -11.45 -11.30
CA SER A 585 0.45 -11.12 -10.19
C SER A 585 -0.33 -10.57 -9.00
N ARG A 586 0.34 -10.46 -7.85
CA ARG A 586 -0.24 -9.96 -6.59
C ARG A 586 0.52 -8.74 -6.12
N LEU A 587 -0.15 -7.89 -5.35
CA LEU A 587 0.49 -6.71 -4.78
C LEU A 587 1.33 -7.07 -3.54
N PHE A 588 0.81 -7.96 -2.69
CA PHE A 588 1.55 -8.50 -1.54
C PHE A 588 2.06 -9.91 -1.87
N GLU A 589 3.35 -10.13 -1.62
CA GLU A 589 3.93 -11.48 -1.68
C GLU A 589 3.32 -12.36 -0.59
N GLY A 590 3.05 -13.64 -0.88
CA GLY A 590 2.49 -14.58 0.10
C GLY A 590 1.00 -14.43 0.42
N ALA A 591 0.40 -13.24 0.23
CA ALA A 591 -1.04 -13.03 0.40
C ALA A 591 -1.83 -13.58 -0.80
N PHE A 592 -3.00 -14.16 -0.54
CA PHE A 592 -3.99 -14.53 -1.57
C PHE A 592 -5.24 -13.66 -1.43
N GLN A 593 -5.03 -12.35 -1.33
CA GLN A 593 -6.08 -11.39 -1.07
C GLN A 593 -6.14 -10.36 -2.20
N ARG A 594 -7.34 -10.16 -2.75
CA ARG A 594 -7.63 -9.00 -3.60
C ARG A 594 -7.85 -7.79 -2.71
N ILE A 595 -7.34 -6.65 -3.14
CA ILE A 595 -7.19 -5.47 -2.30
C ILE A 595 -7.62 -4.21 -3.02
N SER A 596 -7.91 -3.18 -2.23
CA SER A 596 -8.28 -1.85 -2.65
C SER A 596 -7.50 -0.83 -1.81
N ILE A 597 -6.90 0.15 -2.45
CA ILE A 597 -6.38 1.35 -1.78
C ILE A 597 -7.53 2.35 -1.70
N ILE A 598 -7.79 2.83 -0.48
CA ILE A 598 -8.73 3.90 -0.16
C ILE A 598 -7.92 5.16 0.06
N LEU A 599 -8.25 6.23 -0.64
CA LEU A 599 -7.84 7.59 -0.31
C LEU A 599 -9.10 8.40 -0.08
N ALA A 600 -9.14 9.23 0.95
CA ALA A 600 -10.29 10.05 1.23
C ALA A 600 -9.93 11.36 1.91
N GLN A 601 -10.72 12.39 1.61
CA GLN A 601 -10.77 13.61 2.40
C GLN A 601 -11.93 13.46 3.40
N HIS A 602 -11.61 13.53 4.68
CA HIS A 602 -12.58 13.36 5.75
C HIS A 602 -13.51 14.57 5.83
N ARG A 603 -14.78 14.29 6.09
CA ARG A 603 -15.82 15.26 6.34
C ARG A 603 -16.66 14.83 7.53
N ALA A 604 -16.90 15.74 8.46
CA ALA A 604 -17.79 15.48 9.59
C ALA A 604 -19.22 15.20 9.08
N PRO A 605 -19.90 14.16 9.61
CA PRO A 605 -21.31 13.93 9.30
C PRO A 605 -22.15 15.14 9.72
N ASN A 606 -22.87 15.77 8.78
CA ASN A 606 -23.79 16.87 9.10
C ASN A 606 -25.24 16.42 8.88
N PRO A 607 -26.01 16.12 9.95
CA PRO A 607 -27.39 15.65 9.83
C PRO A 607 -28.38 16.71 9.33
N GLN A 608 -28.00 18.00 9.29
CA GLN A 608 -28.87 19.12 8.89
C GLN A 608 -28.63 19.61 7.45
N LYS A 609 -27.55 19.19 6.77
CA LYS A 609 -27.30 19.50 5.36
C LYS A 609 -27.74 18.31 4.50
N GLN A 610 -28.46 18.58 3.40
CA GLN A 610 -28.65 17.56 2.36
C GLN A 610 -27.28 16.99 1.97
N PRO A 611 -27.16 15.66 1.73
CA PRO A 611 -25.92 15.07 1.28
C PRO A 611 -25.51 15.78 -0.02
N SER A 612 -24.49 16.63 0.07
CA SER A 612 -23.83 17.17 -1.12
C SER A 612 -23.37 15.98 -1.95
N LYS A 613 -23.46 16.10 -3.29
CA LYS A 613 -23.06 15.04 -4.21
C LYS A 613 -21.63 14.56 -3.88
N HIS A 614 -21.52 13.38 -3.27
CA HIS A 614 -20.24 12.79 -2.90
C HIS A 614 -19.42 12.52 -4.17
N ALA A 615 -18.15 12.89 -4.18
CA ALA A 615 -17.29 12.64 -5.32
C ALA A 615 -16.56 11.30 -5.13
N LEU A 616 -17.13 10.24 -5.72
CA LEU A 616 -16.53 8.92 -5.76
C LEU A 616 -15.72 8.75 -7.05
N TYR A 617 -14.47 8.36 -6.92
CA TYR A 617 -13.55 8.08 -8.00
C TYR A 617 -13.03 6.66 -7.87
N VAL A 618 -13.08 5.89 -8.95
CA VAL A 618 -12.71 4.47 -8.91
C VAL A 618 -11.82 4.12 -10.09
N THR A 619 -10.97 3.13 -9.89
CA THR A 619 -10.25 2.47 -10.97
C THR A 619 -10.98 1.21 -11.41
N ARG A 620 -10.59 0.66 -12.55
CA ARG A 620 -10.84 -0.75 -12.89
C ARG A 620 -10.17 -1.68 -11.89
N THR A 621 -10.54 -2.96 -11.89
CA THR A 621 -9.71 -3.97 -11.24
C THR A 621 -8.44 -4.20 -12.06
N HIS A 622 -7.30 -3.73 -11.56
CA HIS A 622 -6.01 -3.85 -12.22
C HIS A 622 -5.53 -5.30 -12.23
N ARG A 623 -5.11 -5.77 -13.41
CA ARG A 623 -4.50 -7.08 -13.66
C ARG A 623 -3.18 -6.84 -14.39
N TRP A 624 -2.09 -7.43 -13.90
CA TRP A 624 -0.75 -7.17 -14.40
C TRP A 624 0.19 -8.39 -14.25
N TYR A 625 1.21 -8.44 -15.09
CA TYR A 625 2.35 -9.35 -15.00
C TYR A 625 3.47 -8.73 -14.16
N SER A 626 4.37 -9.57 -13.65
CA SER A 626 5.40 -9.13 -12.71
C SER A 626 6.33 -8.05 -13.27
N ALA A 627 6.59 -8.06 -14.58
CA ALA A 627 7.39 -7.04 -15.26
C ALA A 627 6.75 -5.65 -15.26
N GLU A 628 5.43 -5.56 -15.10
CA GLU A 628 4.66 -4.30 -15.08
C GLU A 628 4.63 -3.66 -13.68
N ARG A 629 5.14 -4.35 -12.65
CA ARG A 629 4.99 -3.94 -11.24
C ARG A 629 5.49 -2.52 -10.97
N ILE A 630 6.60 -2.11 -11.60
CA ILE A 630 7.20 -0.78 -11.44
C ILE A 630 6.36 0.36 -12.05
N HIS A 631 5.46 0.04 -12.98
CA HIS A 631 4.61 1.01 -13.66
C HIS A 631 3.17 1.00 -13.13
N LEU A 632 2.82 0.06 -12.25
CA LEU A 632 1.45 -0.18 -11.81
C LEU A 632 0.79 1.05 -11.15
N LEU A 633 1.41 1.61 -10.12
CA LEU A 633 0.91 2.80 -9.41
C LEU A 633 1.01 4.09 -10.25
N PRO A 634 2.13 4.36 -10.97
CA PRO A 634 2.22 5.51 -11.88
C PRO A 634 1.15 5.56 -12.99
N LEU A 635 0.61 4.42 -13.40
CA LEU A 635 -0.38 4.32 -14.47
C LEU A 635 -1.83 4.23 -13.97
N LEU A 636 -2.10 4.34 -12.67
CA LEU A 636 -3.48 4.36 -12.16
C LEU A 636 -4.30 5.45 -12.83
N TYR A 637 -5.56 5.14 -13.14
CA TYR A 637 -6.50 6.05 -13.78
C TYR A 637 -7.83 6.00 -13.03
N TYR A 638 -8.20 7.10 -12.39
CA TYR A 638 -9.45 7.21 -11.66
C TYR A 638 -10.56 7.76 -12.56
N THR A 639 -11.70 7.07 -12.57
CA THR A 639 -12.93 7.49 -13.22
C THR A 639 -13.91 7.97 -12.16
N GLN A 640 -14.46 9.16 -12.34
CA GLN A 640 -15.51 9.68 -11.47
C GLN A 640 -16.83 8.94 -11.72
N ILE A 641 -17.47 8.47 -10.65
CA ILE A 641 -18.81 7.86 -10.68
C ILE A 641 -19.85 8.95 -10.56
N GLN A 642 -20.78 9.00 -11.52
CA GLN A 642 -21.79 10.05 -11.58
C GLN A 642 -23.17 9.57 -11.14
N ALA A 643 -23.57 8.36 -11.54
CA ALA A 643 -24.92 7.86 -11.28
C ALA A 643 -25.04 6.32 -11.22
N VAL A 644 -23.96 5.56 -11.42
CA VAL A 644 -24.02 4.10 -11.59
C VAL A 644 -23.99 3.30 -10.27
N MET A 645 -24.31 3.94 -9.14
CA MET A 645 -24.49 3.25 -7.85
C MET A 645 -25.90 2.66 -7.76
N HIS A 646 -26.06 1.42 -8.21
CA HIS A 646 -27.33 0.68 -8.19
C HIS A 646 -27.38 -0.36 -7.07
N ALA A 647 -28.55 -1.01 -6.90
CA ALA A 647 -28.72 -2.12 -5.98
C ALA A 647 -28.20 -3.45 -6.59
N PRO A 648 -27.40 -4.25 -5.88
CA PRO A 648 -26.94 -4.03 -4.51
C PRO A 648 -25.91 -2.89 -4.43
N PHE A 649 -26.00 -2.06 -3.39
CA PHE A 649 -25.15 -0.89 -3.22
C PHE A 649 -23.69 -1.31 -3.04
N VAL A 650 -22.90 -1.14 -4.10
CA VAL A 650 -21.47 -1.50 -4.18
C VAL A 650 -20.67 -0.33 -4.75
N PHE A 651 -19.36 -0.31 -4.50
CA PHE A 651 -18.47 0.60 -5.22
C PHE A 651 -18.07 -0.06 -6.54
N PRO A 652 -18.55 0.45 -7.70
CA PRO A 652 -18.24 -0.15 -8.99
C PRO A 652 -16.75 0.00 -9.33
N LYS A 653 -16.21 -0.89 -10.17
CA LYS A 653 -14.86 -0.74 -10.73
C LYS A 653 -14.97 -0.35 -12.20
N VAL A 654 -14.71 0.92 -12.49
CA VAL A 654 -14.91 1.54 -13.81
C VAL A 654 -13.56 1.96 -14.38
N ALA A 655 -13.28 1.55 -15.62
CA ALA A 655 -12.00 1.73 -16.27
C ALA A 655 -11.86 3.08 -16.98
N ALA A 656 -12.95 3.65 -17.46
CA ALA A 656 -12.98 4.87 -18.24
C ALA A 656 -14.37 5.52 -18.22
N PRO A 657 -14.50 6.83 -18.51
CA PRO A 657 -15.80 7.50 -18.65
C PRO A 657 -16.74 6.82 -19.66
N CYS A 658 -16.20 6.24 -20.74
CA CYS A 658 -16.99 5.46 -21.72
C CYS A 658 -17.75 4.29 -21.07
N GLN A 659 -17.15 3.62 -20.08
CA GLN A 659 -17.81 2.52 -19.36
C GLN A 659 -18.96 3.04 -18.47
N GLU A 660 -18.82 4.21 -17.84
CA GLU A 660 -19.92 4.82 -17.07
C GLU A 660 -21.11 5.13 -17.98
N THR A 661 -20.88 5.74 -19.14
CA THR A 661 -21.93 6.02 -20.15
C THR A 661 -22.63 4.74 -20.60
N LEU A 662 -21.86 3.69 -20.88
CA LEU A 662 -22.39 2.36 -21.22
C LEU A 662 -23.26 1.78 -20.09
N LEU A 663 -22.79 1.85 -18.84
CA LEU A 663 -23.53 1.32 -17.69
C LEU A 663 -24.82 2.12 -17.45
N LEU A 664 -24.81 3.43 -17.70
CA LEU A 664 -26.03 4.24 -17.63
C LEU A 664 -27.06 3.82 -18.68
N LYS A 665 -26.65 3.54 -19.92
CA LYS A 665 -27.52 2.99 -20.96
C LYS A 665 -28.08 1.62 -20.59
N LEU A 666 -27.25 0.78 -19.94
CA LEU A 666 -27.72 -0.52 -19.42
C LEU A 666 -28.79 -0.36 -18.34
N VAL A 667 -28.74 0.65 -17.46
CA VAL A 667 -29.65 0.71 -16.30
C VAL A 667 -30.84 1.66 -16.48
N HIS A 668 -30.75 2.65 -17.38
CA HIS A 668 -31.80 3.66 -17.58
C HIS A 668 -32.71 3.40 -18.78
N ASN A 669 -32.68 2.22 -19.39
CA ASN A 669 -33.61 1.89 -20.47
C ASN A 669 -35.03 1.66 -19.90
N PRO A 670 -36.05 2.45 -20.30
CA PRO A 670 -37.40 2.36 -19.71
C PRO A 670 -38.17 1.08 -20.08
N GLU A 671 -37.77 0.35 -21.13
CA GLU A 671 -38.45 -0.86 -21.62
C GLU A 671 -37.76 -2.16 -21.19
N GLN A 672 -36.93 -2.11 -20.14
CA GLN A 672 -36.15 -3.26 -19.70
C GLN A 672 -36.69 -3.94 -18.44
N THR A 673 -36.51 -5.25 -18.39
CA THR A 673 -36.67 -6.08 -17.20
C THR A 673 -35.29 -6.47 -16.66
N ASN A 674 -35.20 -7.50 -15.81
CA ASN A 674 -33.95 -8.14 -15.45
C ASN A 674 -34.06 -9.66 -15.63
N ILE A 675 -32.92 -10.35 -15.67
CA ILE A 675 -32.89 -11.81 -15.82
C ILE A 675 -33.75 -12.50 -14.74
N GLY A 676 -33.71 -12.00 -13.50
CA GLY A 676 -34.45 -12.54 -12.37
C GLY A 676 -35.98 -12.55 -12.53
N ASN A 677 -36.53 -11.67 -13.37
CA ASN A 677 -37.97 -11.59 -13.64
C ASN A 677 -38.43 -12.56 -14.75
N VAL A 678 -37.50 -13.10 -15.54
CA VAL A 678 -37.81 -13.95 -16.71
C VAL A 678 -37.63 -15.44 -16.38
N ILE A 679 -36.87 -15.77 -15.34
CA ILE A 679 -36.67 -17.15 -14.92
C ILE A 679 -37.95 -17.78 -14.37
N ALA A 680 -38.14 -19.06 -14.69
CA ALA A 680 -39.20 -19.89 -14.14
C ALA A 680 -38.97 -20.13 -12.63
N ARG A 681 -40.07 -20.15 -11.87
CA ARG A 681 -40.05 -20.41 -10.41
C ARG A 681 -39.76 -21.87 -10.06
N GLN A 682 -40.08 -22.78 -10.97
CA GLN A 682 -39.90 -24.22 -10.80
C GLN A 682 -38.90 -24.74 -11.83
N PRO A 683 -38.19 -25.85 -11.54
CA PRO A 683 -37.34 -26.51 -12.51
C PRO A 683 -38.11 -26.84 -13.81
N THR A 684 -37.49 -26.55 -14.95
CA THR A 684 -38.01 -26.84 -16.30
C THR A 684 -36.97 -27.60 -17.10
N ALA A 685 -37.36 -28.13 -18.27
CA ALA A 685 -36.45 -28.79 -19.20
C ALA A 685 -35.45 -27.82 -19.86
N HIS A 686 -35.73 -26.51 -19.82
CA HIS A 686 -34.91 -25.47 -20.44
C HIS A 686 -34.17 -24.71 -19.34
N PHE A 687 -32.86 -24.89 -19.24
CA PHE A 687 -32.08 -24.27 -18.18
C PHE A 687 -30.71 -23.82 -18.66
N ILE A 688 -30.11 -22.92 -17.89
CA ILE A 688 -28.71 -22.54 -18.00
C ILE A 688 -28.01 -22.94 -16.72
N TYR A 689 -26.95 -23.72 -16.85
CA TYR A 689 -25.99 -24.00 -15.80
C TYR A 689 -24.83 -23.01 -15.90
N TYR A 690 -24.42 -22.44 -14.77
CA TYR A 690 -23.21 -21.64 -14.69
C TYR A 690 -22.44 -21.86 -13.38
N GLN A 691 -21.13 -21.64 -13.42
CA GLN A 691 -20.25 -21.81 -12.24
C GLN A 691 -20.13 -20.50 -11.46
N GLU A 692 -20.20 -20.59 -10.12
CA GLU A 692 -19.97 -19.43 -9.26
C GLU A 692 -18.52 -18.93 -9.35
N ALA A 693 -17.55 -19.84 -9.41
CA ALA A 693 -16.14 -19.49 -9.58
C ALA A 693 -15.86 -19.05 -11.02
N THR A 694 -15.85 -17.74 -11.22
CA THR A 694 -15.54 -17.05 -12.48
C THR A 694 -14.16 -16.40 -12.38
N ASN A 695 -13.54 -16.09 -13.51
CA ASN A 695 -12.36 -15.21 -13.52
C ASN A 695 -12.37 -14.39 -14.80
N TYR A 696 -11.83 -14.93 -15.91
CA TYR A 696 -11.73 -14.24 -17.21
C TYR A 696 -12.91 -14.48 -18.16
N TRP A 697 -13.65 -15.56 -17.93
CA TRP A 697 -14.74 -16.01 -18.80
C TRP A 697 -15.86 -16.55 -17.94
N THR A 698 -17.08 -16.07 -18.16
CA THR A 698 -18.28 -16.75 -17.67
C THR A 698 -18.37 -18.11 -18.35
N LYS A 699 -18.83 -19.14 -17.62
CA LYS A 699 -19.00 -20.51 -18.13
C LYS A 699 -20.47 -20.89 -18.01
N ALA A 700 -21.31 -20.28 -18.82
CA ALA A 700 -22.74 -20.54 -18.86
C ALA A 700 -23.07 -21.47 -20.04
N ILE A 701 -23.85 -22.52 -19.81
CA ILE A 701 -24.17 -23.56 -20.81
C ILE A 701 -25.56 -24.13 -20.57
N CYS A 702 -26.18 -24.72 -21.60
CA CYS A 702 -27.53 -25.30 -21.52
C CYS A 702 -27.54 -26.81 -21.16
N HIS A 703 -26.42 -27.32 -20.64
CA HIS A 703 -26.29 -28.68 -20.11
C HIS A 703 -25.49 -28.69 -18.80
N VAL A 704 -25.53 -29.79 -18.06
CA VAL A 704 -24.69 -29.96 -16.86
C VAL A 704 -23.29 -30.45 -17.28
N PRO A 705 -22.19 -29.74 -16.95
CA PRO A 705 -20.85 -30.18 -17.30
C PRO A 705 -20.50 -31.51 -16.63
N PHE A 706 -19.61 -32.29 -17.25
CA PHE A 706 -19.10 -33.51 -16.64
C PHE A 706 -18.27 -33.18 -15.39
N TYR A 707 -18.60 -33.88 -14.30
CA TYR A 707 -17.86 -33.84 -13.05
C TYR A 707 -17.92 -35.22 -12.39
N LYS A 708 -16.77 -35.67 -11.91
CA LYS A 708 -16.62 -36.97 -11.24
C LYS A 708 -15.67 -36.82 -10.05
N LYS A 709 -16.13 -37.23 -8.87
CA LYS A 709 -15.34 -37.23 -7.62
C LYS A 709 -15.17 -38.66 -7.16
N ASN A 710 -13.92 -39.11 -7.02
CA ASN A 710 -13.57 -40.45 -6.53
C ASN A 710 -14.33 -41.59 -7.24
N GLY A 711 -14.40 -41.54 -8.57
CA GLY A 711 -15.13 -42.55 -9.33
C GLY A 711 -16.62 -42.24 -9.58
N VAL A 712 -17.24 -41.38 -8.78
CA VAL A 712 -18.69 -41.11 -8.81
C VAL A 712 -19.00 -39.88 -9.65
N ILE A 713 -19.79 -40.04 -10.71
CA ILE A 713 -20.28 -38.92 -11.54
C ILE A 713 -21.39 -38.19 -10.77
N MET A 714 -21.28 -36.87 -10.69
CA MET A 714 -22.25 -36.02 -10.01
C MET A 714 -22.20 -34.59 -10.59
N PRO A 715 -23.21 -33.74 -10.34
CA PRO A 715 -23.14 -32.33 -10.75
C PRO A 715 -21.93 -31.62 -10.13
N PRO A 716 -21.27 -30.69 -10.84
CA PRO A 716 -20.14 -29.97 -10.28
C PRO A 716 -20.57 -29.14 -9.05
N PRO A 717 -19.75 -29.10 -7.98
CA PRO A 717 -20.04 -28.30 -6.79
C PRO A 717 -20.00 -26.80 -7.12
N HIS A 718 -20.79 -26.00 -6.41
CA HIS A 718 -20.94 -24.55 -6.63
C HIS A 718 -21.46 -24.16 -8.03
N GLY A 719 -22.11 -25.10 -8.72
CA GLY A 719 -22.94 -24.81 -9.89
C GLY A 719 -24.27 -24.18 -9.51
N ARG A 720 -24.78 -23.30 -10.38
CA ARG A 720 -26.09 -22.66 -10.23
C ARG A 720 -26.91 -22.84 -11.50
N PHE A 721 -28.23 -22.87 -11.32
CA PHE A 721 -29.19 -23.06 -12.40
C PHE A 721 -30.07 -21.81 -12.55
N LEU A 722 -30.35 -21.44 -13.80
CA LEU A 722 -31.47 -20.59 -14.18
C LEU A 722 -32.43 -21.49 -14.97
N PHE A 723 -33.69 -21.59 -14.55
CA PHE A 723 -34.71 -22.35 -15.28
C PHE A 723 -35.55 -21.38 -16.10
N LEU A 724 -35.87 -21.72 -17.34
CA LEU A 724 -36.55 -20.86 -18.32
C LEU A 724 -37.79 -21.55 -18.87
N HIS A 725 -38.72 -20.78 -19.41
CA HIS A 725 -39.99 -21.32 -19.91
C HIS A 725 -39.85 -22.08 -21.24
N ASP A 726 -38.94 -21.63 -22.10
CA ASP A 726 -38.73 -22.18 -23.43
C ASP A 726 -37.23 -22.25 -23.80
N GLN A 727 -36.93 -23.01 -24.85
CA GLN A 727 -35.56 -23.26 -25.31
C GLN A 727 -34.89 -22.01 -25.89
N GLN A 728 -35.63 -21.16 -26.61
CA GLN A 728 -35.09 -19.97 -27.26
C GLN A 728 -34.62 -18.97 -26.20
N THR A 729 -35.43 -18.71 -25.18
CA THR A 729 -35.07 -17.86 -24.04
C THR A 729 -33.82 -18.37 -23.34
N ALA A 730 -33.70 -19.69 -23.10
CA ALA A 730 -32.51 -20.28 -22.50
C ALA A 730 -31.25 -20.06 -23.35
N GLN A 731 -31.35 -20.26 -24.66
CA GLN A 731 -30.24 -20.06 -25.60
C GLN A 731 -29.82 -18.59 -25.69
N THR A 732 -30.77 -17.68 -25.86
CA THR A 732 -30.49 -16.23 -25.88
C THR A 732 -29.79 -15.77 -24.60
N LEU A 733 -30.28 -16.17 -23.43
CA LEU A 733 -29.65 -15.80 -22.16
C LEU A 733 -28.30 -16.51 -21.96
N MET A 734 -28.09 -17.71 -22.50
CA MET A 734 -26.77 -18.34 -22.52
C MET A 734 -25.77 -17.52 -23.35
N ALA A 735 -26.15 -17.04 -24.54
CA ALA A 735 -25.30 -16.16 -25.35
C ALA A 735 -24.95 -14.88 -24.57
N LEU A 736 -25.96 -14.24 -23.96
CA LEU A 736 -25.77 -13.05 -23.15
C LEU A 736 -24.79 -13.27 -21.98
N LEU A 737 -24.96 -14.33 -21.19
CA LEU A 737 -24.13 -14.57 -20.01
C LEU A 737 -22.65 -14.84 -20.34
N ASN A 738 -22.35 -15.34 -21.54
CA ASN A 738 -20.96 -15.56 -21.98
C ASN A 738 -20.36 -14.37 -22.72
N SER A 739 -21.14 -13.33 -23.02
CA SER A 739 -20.69 -12.18 -23.81
C SER A 739 -19.65 -11.33 -23.07
N SER A 740 -18.90 -10.51 -23.81
CA SER A 740 -17.97 -9.56 -23.19
C SER A 740 -18.71 -8.45 -22.47
N LEU A 741 -19.93 -8.08 -22.91
CA LEU A 741 -20.80 -7.15 -22.18
C LEU A 741 -21.11 -7.66 -20.76
N PHE A 742 -21.51 -8.93 -20.63
CA PHE A 742 -21.76 -9.51 -19.31
C PHE A 742 -20.48 -9.62 -18.48
N TYR A 743 -19.34 -9.90 -19.11
CA TYR A 743 -18.04 -9.86 -18.43
C TYR A 743 -17.71 -8.47 -17.86
N VAL A 744 -17.94 -7.39 -18.63
CA VAL A 744 -17.78 -5.99 -18.14
C VAL A 744 -18.66 -5.77 -16.91
N TRP A 745 -19.94 -6.15 -16.96
CA TRP A 745 -20.85 -6.09 -15.81
C TRP A 745 -20.32 -6.87 -14.60
N PHE A 746 -19.92 -8.12 -14.79
CA PHE A 746 -19.34 -8.95 -13.75
C PHE A 746 -18.13 -8.29 -13.10
N THR A 747 -17.16 -7.82 -13.89
CA THR A 747 -15.95 -7.17 -13.35
C THR A 747 -16.26 -5.83 -12.67
N THR A 748 -17.33 -5.14 -13.08
CA THR A 748 -17.74 -3.85 -12.50
C THR A 748 -18.30 -4.01 -11.11
N TYR A 749 -19.07 -5.07 -10.84
CA TYR A 749 -19.87 -5.19 -9.60
C TYR A 749 -19.48 -6.37 -8.69
N SER A 750 -18.67 -7.32 -9.15
CA SER A 750 -18.20 -8.46 -8.33
C SER A 750 -16.81 -8.24 -7.73
N ASP A 751 -16.37 -9.16 -6.89
CA ASP A 751 -14.97 -9.21 -6.42
C ASP A 751 -13.97 -9.73 -7.46
N GLY A 752 -14.39 -9.94 -8.72
CA GLY A 752 -13.55 -10.48 -9.78
C GLY A 752 -13.41 -12.01 -9.76
N PHE A 753 -14.12 -12.72 -8.86
CA PHE A 753 -14.11 -14.18 -8.81
C PHE A 753 -15.47 -14.83 -8.59
N HIS A 754 -16.25 -14.37 -7.61
CA HIS A 754 -17.53 -14.97 -7.27
C HIS A 754 -18.67 -14.34 -8.09
N LEU A 755 -19.21 -15.11 -9.03
CA LEU A 755 -20.41 -14.75 -9.78
C LEU A 755 -21.65 -15.10 -8.95
N SER A 756 -22.07 -14.16 -8.11
CA SER A 756 -23.24 -14.36 -7.25
C SER A 756 -24.53 -14.45 -8.07
N HIS A 757 -25.50 -15.22 -7.57
CA HIS A 757 -26.80 -15.36 -8.24
C HIS A 757 -27.59 -14.05 -8.28
N ALA A 758 -27.43 -13.19 -7.27
CA ALA A 758 -28.02 -11.87 -7.26
C ALA A 758 -27.47 -11.01 -8.41
N LEU A 759 -26.15 -11.05 -8.64
CA LEU A 759 -25.51 -10.29 -9.73
C LEU A 759 -26.00 -10.73 -11.11
N VAL A 760 -26.17 -12.05 -11.30
CA VAL A 760 -26.73 -12.62 -12.54
C VAL A 760 -28.18 -12.18 -12.73
N LYS A 761 -29.02 -12.32 -11.71
CA LYS A 761 -30.45 -11.98 -11.78
C LYS A 761 -30.70 -10.49 -12.02
N ASN A 762 -29.85 -9.63 -11.46
CA ASN A 762 -30.00 -8.19 -11.55
C ASN A 762 -29.47 -7.61 -12.88
N PHE A 763 -28.91 -8.43 -13.77
CA PHE A 763 -28.46 -7.94 -15.06
C PHE A 763 -29.64 -7.36 -15.86
N PRO A 764 -29.58 -6.09 -16.32
CA PRO A 764 -30.65 -5.46 -17.09
C PRO A 764 -30.86 -6.11 -18.45
N LEU A 765 -32.11 -6.32 -18.82
CA LEU A 765 -32.49 -7.13 -19.98
C LEU A 765 -33.63 -6.48 -20.79
N PRO A 766 -33.37 -6.00 -22.02
CA PRO A 766 -34.42 -5.58 -22.95
C PRO A 766 -35.34 -6.76 -23.26
N ILE A 767 -36.66 -6.55 -23.21
CA ILE A 767 -37.63 -7.64 -23.39
C ILE A 767 -37.54 -8.23 -24.80
N ASP A 768 -37.37 -7.39 -25.83
CA ASP A 768 -37.25 -7.81 -27.23
C ASP A 768 -36.06 -8.72 -27.50
N LEU A 769 -35.02 -8.66 -26.65
CA LEU A 769 -33.84 -9.52 -26.76
C LEU A 769 -34.21 -10.99 -26.63
N LEU A 770 -35.20 -11.33 -25.80
CA LEU A 770 -35.66 -12.70 -25.56
C LEU A 770 -36.18 -13.39 -26.84
N HIS A 771 -36.71 -12.60 -27.78
CA HIS A 771 -37.24 -13.09 -29.05
C HIS A 771 -36.20 -13.11 -30.17
N SER A 772 -34.92 -12.82 -29.88
CA SER A 772 -33.85 -12.82 -30.87
C SER A 772 -33.54 -14.24 -31.37
N VAL A 773 -33.90 -14.51 -32.63
CA VAL A 773 -33.54 -15.77 -33.30
C VAL A 773 -32.05 -15.84 -33.59
N GLU A 774 -31.43 -14.70 -33.93
CA GLU A 774 -29.99 -14.60 -34.22
C GLU A 774 -29.14 -14.99 -33.00
N LEU A 775 -29.44 -14.45 -31.82
CA LEU A 775 -28.73 -14.80 -30.57
C LEU A 775 -28.92 -16.27 -30.20
N SER A 776 -30.14 -16.80 -30.39
CA SER A 776 -30.43 -18.22 -30.14
C SER A 776 -29.58 -19.14 -31.03
N GLN A 777 -29.41 -18.79 -32.31
CA GLN A 777 -28.58 -19.54 -33.25
C GLN A 777 -27.09 -19.45 -32.89
N LEU A 778 -26.60 -18.26 -32.54
CA LEU A 778 -25.22 -18.07 -32.09
C LEU A 778 -24.94 -18.80 -30.77
N ALA A 779 -25.91 -18.90 -29.86
CA ALA A 779 -25.77 -19.66 -28.63
C ALA A 779 -25.53 -21.15 -28.89
N ILE A 780 -26.25 -21.75 -29.85
CA ILE A 780 -26.05 -23.14 -30.26
C ILE A 780 -24.65 -23.33 -30.84
N GLN A 781 -24.22 -22.42 -31.72
CA GLN A 781 -22.87 -22.43 -32.30
C GLN A 781 -21.79 -22.29 -31.21
N LEU A 782 -21.99 -21.36 -30.27
CA LEU A 782 -21.11 -21.10 -29.15
C LEU A 782 -20.97 -22.35 -28.26
N GLU A 783 -22.08 -22.97 -27.86
CA GLU A 783 -22.05 -24.16 -27.01
C GLU A 783 -21.33 -25.31 -27.70
N SER A 784 -21.61 -25.54 -28.99
CA SER A 784 -20.93 -26.56 -29.78
C SER A 784 -19.43 -26.30 -29.89
N ASP A 785 -19.01 -25.05 -30.04
CA ASP A 785 -17.60 -24.67 -30.15
C ASP A 785 -16.89 -24.77 -28.79
N MET A 786 -17.52 -24.30 -27.71
CA MET A 786 -17.03 -24.46 -26.34
C MET A 786 -16.80 -25.94 -25.99
N LEU A 787 -17.71 -26.83 -26.41
CA LEU A 787 -17.58 -28.27 -26.22
C LEU A 787 -16.47 -28.88 -27.07
N ARG A 788 -16.30 -28.43 -28.32
CA ARG A 788 -15.19 -28.85 -29.20
C ARG A 788 -13.83 -28.55 -28.57
N HIS A 789 -13.72 -27.42 -27.88
CA HIS A 789 -12.49 -26.98 -27.22
C HIS A 789 -12.40 -27.36 -25.73
N ALA A 790 -13.40 -28.06 -25.19
CA ALA A 790 -13.38 -28.53 -23.81
C ALA A 790 -12.45 -29.74 -23.65
N ARG A 791 -11.82 -29.85 -22.48
CA ARG A 791 -10.96 -30.98 -22.11
C ARG A 791 -11.38 -31.55 -20.76
N ILE A 792 -11.17 -32.84 -20.54
CA ILE A 792 -11.31 -33.42 -19.20
C ILE A 792 -9.98 -33.24 -18.47
N SER A 793 -9.99 -32.54 -17.34
CA SER A 793 -8.82 -32.42 -16.46
C SER A 793 -9.01 -33.23 -15.18
N THR A 794 -7.97 -33.97 -14.80
CA THR A 794 -7.92 -34.76 -13.56
C THR A 794 -7.06 -34.03 -12.53
N ARG A 795 -7.60 -33.80 -11.33
CA ARG A 795 -6.95 -33.07 -10.24
C ARG A 795 -6.94 -33.93 -8.98
N ASN A 796 -5.76 -34.12 -8.39
CA ASN A 796 -5.60 -34.79 -7.12
C ASN A 796 -5.56 -33.74 -6.01
N ARG A 797 -6.63 -33.63 -5.23
CA ARG A 797 -6.73 -32.67 -4.12
C ARG A 797 -6.36 -33.37 -2.81
N LYS A 798 -5.23 -33.01 -2.19
CA LYS A 798 -4.91 -33.42 -0.82
C LYS A 798 -5.74 -32.55 0.14
N GLU A 799 -6.50 -33.16 1.04
CA GLU A 799 -7.08 -32.43 2.17
C GLU A 799 -6.04 -32.32 3.30
N LYS A 800 -5.97 -31.15 3.93
CA LYS A 800 -5.24 -30.97 5.19
C LYS A 800 -6.24 -31.25 6.32
N ALA A 801 -6.19 -32.44 6.92
CA ALA A 801 -6.84 -32.65 8.20
C ALA A 801 -5.90 -32.23 9.35
N GLN A 802 -6.49 -31.83 10.49
CA GLN A 802 -5.75 -31.38 11.68
C GLN A 802 -4.95 -32.51 12.38
N THR A 803 -5.13 -33.79 12.00
CA THR A 803 -4.56 -34.94 12.74
C THR A 803 -4.04 -36.12 11.90
N GLY A 804 -3.97 -36.04 10.56
CA GLY A 804 -3.45 -37.14 9.74
C GLY A 804 -3.81 -37.04 8.25
N ILE A 805 -3.08 -37.75 7.39
CA ILE A 805 -3.24 -37.71 5.93
C ILE A 805 -4.44 -38.59 5.53
N GLU A 806 -5.59 -37.99 5.22
CA GLU A 806 -6.65 -38.70 4.49
C GLU A 806 -6.25 -38.92 3.02
N PRO A 807 -6.74 -40.00 2.37
CA PRO A 807 -6.54 -40.21 0.94
C PRO A 807 -7.17 -39.05 0.15
N GLY A 808 -6.33 -38.31 -0.57
CA GLY A 808 -6.75 -37.16 -1.37
C GLY A 808 -7.86 -37.53 -2.37
N HIS A 809 -8.72 -36.56 -2.70
CA HIS A 809 -9.78 -36.77 -3.66
C HIS A 809 -9.26 -36.66 -5.10
N GLN A 810 -9.65 -37.61 -5.95
CA GLN A 810 -9.48 -37.53 -7.39
C GLN A 810 -10.71 -36.86 -8.00
N ILE A 811 -10.51 -35.73 -8.66
CA ILE A 811 -11.57 -34.92 -9.27
C ILE A 811 -11.32 -34.86 -10.78
N GLU A 812 -12.25 -35.37 -11.58
CA GLU A 812 -12.25 -35.22 -13.04
C GLU A 812 -13.34 -34.23 -13.45
N ILE A 813 -13.00 -33.19 -14.22
CA ILE A 813 -13.93 -32.11 -14.59
C ILE A 813 -13.77 -31.67 -16.03
N THR A 814 -14.86 -31.22 -16.65
CA THR A 814 -14.80 -30.47 -17.90
C THR A 814 -14.18 -29.10 -17.68
N GLU A 815 -13.12 -28.82 -18.42
CA GLU A 815 -12.41 -27.55 -18.47
C GLU A 815 -12.65 -26.89 -19.84
N TYR A 816 -13.30 -25.72 -19.83
CA TYR A 816 -13.65 -24.98 -21.05
C TYR A 816 -12.57 -23.96 -21.41
N HIS A 817 -12.04 -24.04 -22.63
CA HIS A 817 -11.08 -23.10 -23.20
C HIS A 817 -11.78 -22.03 -24.06
N ILE A 818 -12.56 -21.17 -23.41
CA ILE A 818 -13.51 -20.24 -24.07
C ILE A 818 -12.83 -19.24 -25.02
N HIS A 819 -11.54 -18.96 -24.83
CA HIS A 819 -10.80 -18.03 -25.68
C HIS A 819 -10.77 -18.44 -27.17
N TYR A 820 -10.94 -19.72 -27.51
CA TYR A 820 -11.09 -20.17 -28.90
C TYR A 820 -12.42 -19.70 -29.53
N SER A 821 -13.46 -19.55 -28.72
CA SER A 821 -14.80 -19.14 -29.16
C SER A 821 -14.97 -17.63 -29.23
N LYS A 822 -13.90 -16.83 -29.05
CA LYS A 822 -13.95 -15.36 -28.99
C LYS A 822 -14.61 -14.73 -30.22
N ALA A 823 -14.37 -15.26 -31.42
CA ALA A 823 -14.99 -14.74 -32.65
C ALA A 823 -16.53 -14.83 -32.61
N ILE A 824 -17.09 -15.90 -32.02
CA ILE A 824 -18.54 -16.05 -31.84
C ILE A 824 -19.05 -15.08 -30.77
N LEU A 825 -18.29 -14.91 -29.68
CA LEU A 825 -18.63 -13.95 -28.62
C LEU A 825 -18.66 -12.51 -29.16
N ASP A 826 -17.78 -12.16 -30.09
CA ASP A 826 -17.74 -10.83 -30.70
C ASP A 826 -18.97 -10.57 -31.58
N GLN A 827 -19.43 -11.58 -32.33
CA GLN A 827 -20.69 -11.50 -33.08
C GLN A 827 -21.90 -11.37 -32.14
N ILE A 828 -21.88 -12.05 -30.99
CA ILE A 828 -22.90 -11.89 -29.95
C ILE A 828 -22.90 -10.43 -29.46
N ASP A 829 -21.74 -9.90 -29.08
CA ASP A 829 -21.60 -8.52 -28.57
C ASP A 829 -22.03 -7.46 -29.63
N GLU A 830 -21.78 -7.69 -30.93
CA GLU A 830 -22.28 -6.85 -32.03
C GLU A 830 -23.81 -6.78 -32.09
N ILE A 831 -24.50 -7.91 -31.87
CA ILE A 831 -25.96 -7.96 -31.83
C ILE A 831 -26.47 -7.29 -30.55
N LEU A 832 -25.87 -7.61 -29.40
CA LEU A 832 -26.22 -7.00 -28.11
C LEU A 832 -26.12 -5.47 -28.18
N ALA A 833 -25.08 -4.93 -28.82
CA ALA A 833 -24.92 -3.49 -28.99
C ALA A 833 -26.11 -2.81 -29.68
N ARG A 834 -26.80 -3.49 -30.60
CA ARG A 834 -28.00 -2.95 -31.25
C ARG A 834 -29.17 -2.85 -30.27
N TYR A 835 -29.40 -3.91 -29.49
CA TYR A 835 -30.48 -3.95 -28.48
C TYR A 835 -30.28 -2.95 -27.34
N TYR A 836 -29.02 -2.70 -26.94
CA TYR A 836 -28.68 -1.73 -25.89
C TYR A 836 -28.36 -0.33 -26.43
N THR A 837 -28.46 -0.11 -27.74
CA THR A 837 -28.18 1.18 -28.41
C THR A 837 -26.76 1.72 -28.12
N PHE A 838 -25.78 0.83 -28.13
CA PHE A 838 -24.38 1.20 -27.95
C PHE A 838 -23.78 1.83 -29.21
N THR A 839 -22.88 2.78 -29.01
CA THR A 839 -22.08 3.37 -30.08
C THR A 839 -20.97 2.41 -30.52
N GLN A 840 -20.34 2.68 -31.66
CA GLN A 840 -19.20 1.89 -32.11
C GLN A 840 -18.01 1.95 -31.13
N GLU A 841 -17.79 3.09 -30.46
CA GLU A 841 -16.74 3.24 -29.44
C GLU A 841 -17.05 2.38 -28.19
N GLU A 842 -18.31 2.35 -27.76
CA GLU A 842 -18.75 1.51 -26.64
C GLU A 842 -18.64 0.01 -26.98
N LEU A 843 -19.03 -0.41 -28.18
CA LEU A 843 -18.85 -1.79 -28.65
C LEU A 843 -17.37 -2.18 -28.72
N ASP A 844 -16.53 -1.32 -29.28
CA ASP A 844 -15.08 -1.54 -29.33
C ASP A 844 -14.48 -1.65 -27.92
N PHE A 845 -14.95 -0.85 -26.96
CA PHE A 845 -14.58 -0.97 -25.56
C PHE A 845 -14.99 -2.33 -24.96
N ILE A 846 -16.23 -2.78 -25.17
CA ILE A 846 -16.75 -4.06 -24.67
C ILE A 846 -15.90 -5.23 -25.19
N ILE A 847 -15.72 -5.33 -26.51
CA ILE A 847 -15.05 -6.45 -27.19
C ILE A 847 -13.59 -6.59 -26.73
N HIS A 848 -12.93 -5.47 -26.44
CA HIS A 848 -11.51 -5.44 -26.07
C HIS A 848 -11.26 -5.30 -24.57
N TYR A 849 -12.30 -5.29 -23.74
CA TYR A 849 -12.15 -5.19 -22.29
C TYR A 849 -11.35 -6.39 -21.74
N ASP A 850 -10.17 -6.11 -21.16
CA ASP A 850 -9.21 -7.08 -20.64
C ASP A 850 -8.69 -8.13 -21.66
N SER A 851 -8.67 -7.81 -22.96
CA SER A 851 -8.22 -8.73 -24.03
C SER A 851 -6.83 -9.34 -23.79
N LYS A 852 -5.87 -8.56 -23.29
CA LYS A 852 -4.52 -9.01 -22.88
C LYS A 852 -4.54 -10.24 -21.98
N HIS A 853 -5.44 -10.25 -20.99
CA HIS A 853 -5.51 -11.31 -19.98
C HIS A 853 -6.45 -12.44 -20.39
N ARG A 854 -7.47 -12.13 -21.20
CA ARG A 854 -8.48 -13.08 -21.70
C ARG A 854 -7.96 -13.91 -22.88
N ILE A 855 -7.21 -13.31 -23.80
CA ILE A 855 -6.78 -13.89 -25.08
C ILE A 855 -5.26 -14.17 -25.10
N GLU A 856 -4.44 -13.11 -25.08
CA GLU A 856 -2.99 -13.24 -25.37
C GLU A 856 -2.26 -14.16 -24.39
N ARG A 857 -2.64 -14.12 -23.11
CA ARG A 857 -2.08 -15.01 -22.08
C ARG A 857 -2.28 -16.49 -22.38
N GLN A 858 -3.48 -16.85 -22.84
CA GLN A 858 -3.84 -18.25 -23.09
C GLN A 858 -3.04 -18.77 -24.28
N GLN A 859 -2.92 -17.97 -25.34
CA GLN A 859 -2.09 -18.29 -26.50
C GLN A 859 -0.62 -18.48 -26.14
N ARG A 860 -0.03 -17.62 -25.28
CA ARG A 860 1.37 -17.77 -24.83
C ARG A 860 1.59 -19.03 -24.00
N ARG A 861 0.65 -19.39 -23.11
CA ARG A 861 0.72 -20.63 -22.30
C ARG A 861 0.72 -21.88 -23.17
N GLU A 862 -0.08 -21.89 -24.23
CA GLU A 862 -0.19 -23.02 -25.15
C GLU A 862 1.06 -23.17 -26.02
N GLN A 863 1.61 -22.07 -26.53
CA GLN A 863 2.89 -22.08 -27.26
C GLN A 863 4.06 -22.59 -26.40
N SER A 864 4.02 -22.36 -25.07
CA SER A 864 5.05 -22.82 -24.14
C SER A 864 4.84 -24.26 -23.65
N CYS A 865 3.66 -24.85 -23.81
CA CYS A 865 3.40 -26.28 -23.53
C CYS A 865 3.64 -27.18 -24.76
N ASN A 866 3.66 -26.59 -25.96
CA ASN A 866 3.96 -27.29 -27.22
C ASN A 866 5.46 -27.26 -27.60
N LYS A 867 6.30 -26.68 -26.74
CA LYS A 867 7.77 -26.76 -26.77
C LYS A 867 8.22 -27.60 -25.58
#